data_AF-A0A0E0MBR0-F1
#
_entry.id   AF-A0A0E0MBR0-F1
#
_cell.length_a   1.000
_cell.length_b   1.000
_cell.length_c   1.000
_cell.angle_alpha   90.00
_cell.angle_beta   90.00
_cell.angle_gamma   90.00
#
_symmetry.space_group_name_H-M   'P 1'
#
loop_
_entity.id
_entity.type
_entity.pdbx_description
1 polymer ?
#
loop_
_entity_poly.entity_id
_entity_poly.type
_entity_poly.pdbx_seq_one_letter_code
_entity_poly.pdbx_strand_id
1 'polypeptide(L)'
;MEPWTRCSCCLTESGFLCLLGYTRTRGNPVPSKNLTKDSTSKSIQEFLPHSNCLPPPSKSNLSSPLRRFRQLPSTPRSILPPPIRSNPQLGSTNCKGLGVDWSMGLRSPYSMLWFVLVWAAVLCSSCHGRFVVEKNSLKVTSPSDMKGTYECAIGNFGVPQYGGTMVGVVAYPKANKKACKSFDDFDISYKAKPGSLPTFLLVDRGDCFFTKKAWNAQNAGAAAILVADDKTEPLITMDTPEESGNTDYLENITIPSALITKSFGDKLKKAIDNGDMVNVNLDWRESLPHPDERVEYEFWTNSNDECGPKCDSQIEFVKSFKGAAQVLEKKGYTQFTPHYITWYCPDSFILSKQCKSQCINHGRYCAPDPEQDFSKGYDGKDVVVQNLRQVCVYKVAKEHGKPWLWWDYVTDFAIRCPMKEKKYTKECADGVIKSLGLDHKAIDKCIGDPDADKENPVLKAEQDAQIGKGSRGDVTILPTLVINNRQYRGKLDKGAVLKAICAGFRETTEPAVCLSEDIQTNECLENNGGCWQDKAANISACKDTFRGRVCECPVVKGVKFVGDGYTHCEGSGRCEINNGGCWKETRHGRTYSACTNDGCKCPDGFKGDGVHKCEDIDECKERTACQCKECKCKNTWGSYECGCSGGLLYMKEHDTCISKNAATEVGWNFLWVIFFGLVVAGIAGYAVYKYRIRRYMDSEIRAIMAQYMPLDNQGEVPNHSHHIEL
;
A
#
# COMPACT_ATOMS: atom_id res chain seq x y z
N MET A 1 -20.11 -54.44 -31.19
CA MET A 1 -20.47 -53.15 -31.80
C MET A 1 -19.84 -52.07 -30.92
N GLU A 2 -18.65 -51.69 -31.36
CA GLU A 2 -17.72 -50.64 -30.98
C GLU A 2 -17.22 -50.14 -32.36
N PRO A 3 -16.75 -48.89 -32.57
CA PRO A 3 -15.41 -48.54 -32.08
C PRO A 3 -15.04 -47.04 -31.84
N TRP A 4 -14.11 -46.84 -30.88
CA TRP A 4 -12.80 -46.16 -31.03
C TRP A 4 -12.60 -44.62 -30.80
N THR A 5 -11.79 -44.35 -29.76
CA THR A 5 -10.52 -43.55 -29.66
C THR A 5 -10.38 -42.07 -30.07
N ARG A 6 -9.80 -41.32 -29.11
CA ARG A 6 -8.61 -40.40 -29.13
C ARG A 6 -8.43 -39.28 -30.19
N CYS A 7 -7.99 -38.13 -29.63
CA CYS A 7 -6.90 -37.21 -30.05
C CYS A 7 -7.18 -35.96 -30.93
N SER A 8 -6.84 -34.81 -30.33
CA SER A 8 -5.88 -33.76 -30.77
C SER A 8 -6.16 -32.76 -31.90
N CYS A 9 -5.92 -31.49 -31.54
CA CYS A 9 -5.28 -30.38 -32.28
C CYS A 9 -5.86 -29.89 -33.63
N CYS A 10 -6.15 -28.58 -33.72
CA CYS A 10 -5.30 -27.63 -34.48
C CYS A 10 -5.75 -26.17 -34.34
N LEU A 11 -4.74 -25.30 -34.39
CA LEU A 11 -4.80 -23.86 -34.58
C LEU A 11 -5.58 -23.46 -35.84
N THR A 12 -6.09 -22.23 -35.87
CA THR A 12 -5.82 -21.31 -37.00
C THR A 12 -6.00 -19.86 -36.58
N GLU A 13 -5.03 -19.05 -37.00
CA GLU A 13 -4.99 -17.60 -36.99
C GLU A 13 -6.06 -17.01 -37.91
N SER A 14 -6.55 -15.81 -37.59
CA SER A 14 -6.51 -14.62 -38.46
C SER A 14 -7.57 -13.59 -38.02
N GLY A 15 -7.10 -12.39 -37.68
CA GLY A 15 -7.96 -11.24 -37.47
C GLY A 15 -8.39 -10.60 -38.78
N PHE A 16 -9.44 -9.78 -38.72
CA PHE A 16 -9.44 -8.38 -39.14
C PHE A 16 -10.87 -7.81 -39.18
N LEU A 17 -10.98 -6.52 -38.78
CA LEU A 17 -11.86 -5.46 -39.32
C LEU A 17 -13.38 -5.72 -39.43
N CYS A 18 -14.30 -4.80 -39.19
CA CYS A 18 -14.33 -3.44 -38.68
C CYS A 18 -15.78 -2.94 -38.86
N LEU A 19 -16.06 -1.77 -38.27
CA LEU A 19 -17.01 -0.74 -38.74
C LEU A 19 -18.51 -0.89 -38.45
N LEU A 20 -18.98 0.16 -37.74
CA LEU A 20 -20.10 1.07 -38.06
C LEU A 20 -21.51 0.45 -38.12
N GLY A 21 -22.57 1.09 -37.60
CA GLY A 21 -22.76 2.47 -37.17
C GLY A 21 -24.18 2.60 -36.57
N TYR A 22 -24.39 3.63 -35.76
CA TYR A 22 -25.16 4.85 -36.08
C TYR A 22 -26.63 4.86 -35.60
N THR A 23 -26.85 5.81 -34.67
CA THR A 23 -28.00 6.72 -34.50
C THR A 23 -29.38 6.16 -34.11
N ARG A 24 -29.92 6.49 -32.92
CA ARG A 24 -30.44 7.78 -32.40
C ARG A 24 -31.86 8.06 -32.92
N THR A 25 -32.84 8.11 -32.01
CA THR A 25 -33.80 9.23 -31.91
C THR A 25 -34.54 9.22 -30.56
N ARG A 26 -34.75 10.43 -30.04
CA ARG A 26 -35.36 10.83 -28.76
C ARG A 26 -36.89 10.85 -28.83
N GLY A 27 -37.54 10.78 -27.66
CA GLY A 27 -38.89 11.31 -27.46
C GLY A 27 -39.51 10.99 -26.09
N ASN A 28 -39.33 11.87 -25.10
CA ASN A 28 -40.18 12.00 -23.89
C ASN A 28 -41.61 12.51 -24.27
N PRO A 29 -42.67 12.63 -23.41
CA PRO A 29 -42.71 12.70 -21.92
C PRO A 29 -43.93 12.03 -21.15
N VAL A 30 -43.73 11.70 -19.86
CA VAL A 30 -44.47 12.05 -18.58
C VAL A 30 -46.01 12.31 -18.57
N PRO A 31 -46.81 12.18 -17.46
CA PRO A 31 -46.82 11.35 -16.21
C PRO A 31 -48.21 10.68 -15.91
N SER A 32 -48.32 9.83 -14.87
CA SER A 32 -49.36 9.96 -13.80
C SER A 32 -49.26 8.86 -12.72
N LYS A 33 -49.28 9.27 -11.45
CA LYS A 33 -49.40 8.43 -10.24
C LYS A 33 -50.87 7.98 -10.03
N ASN A 34 -51.10 6.80 -9.43
CA ASN A 34 -51.62 6.69 -8.04
C ASN A 34 -52.11 5.28 -7.63
N LEU A 35 -51.84 4.96 -6.35
CA LEU A 35 -52.71 4.29 -5.35
C LEU A 35 -52.92 2.76 -5.46
N THR A 36 -52.26 1.95 -4.60
CA THR A 36 -52.73 1.33 -3.31
C THR A 36 -53.77 0.21 -3.51
N LYS A 37 -53.83 -0.93 -2.79
CA LYS A 37 -53.33 -1.38 -1.48
C LYS A 37 -53.64 -2.89 -1.31
N ASP A 38 -52.94 -3.53 -0.38
CA ASP A 38 -53.29 -4.67 0.51
C ASP A 38 -54.03 -5.93 -0.02
N SER A 39 -53.44 -7.11 0.24
CA SER A 39 -54.03 -8.10 1.17
C SER A 39 -53.08 -9.26 1.50
N THR A 40 -53.16 -9.71 2.76
CA THR A 40 -52.44 -10.83 3.38
C THR A 40 -53.40 -11.98 3.73
N SER A 41 -52.92 -13.24 3.55
CA SER A 41 -53.30 -14.49 4.26
C SER A 41 -54.73 -15.05 4.02
N LYS A 42 -55.04 -16.36 3.94
CA LYS A 42 -54.42 -17.64 4.34
C LYS A 42 -55.25 -18.81 3.72
N SER A 43 -54.59 -19.95 3.46
CA SER A 43 -55.05 -21.37 3.47
C SER A 43 -56.33 -21.83 2.75
N ILE A 44 -56.27 -23.00 2.04
CA ILE A 44 -57.07 -24.23 2.33
C ILE A 44 -57.00 -25.33 1.20
N GLN A 45 -56.84 -26.60 1.63
CA GLN A 45 -57.31 -27.93 1.11
C GLN A 45 -56.82 -28.63 -0.20
N GLU A 46 -56.37 -29.89 -0.01
CA GLU A 46 -56.94 -31.18 -0.49
C GLU A 46 -56.41 -32.05 -1.67
N PHE A 47 -56.28 -33.34 -1.31
CA PHE A 47 -56.56 -34.64 -1.95
C PHE A 47 -55.67 -35.31 -3.06
N LEU A 48 -55.49 -36.62 -2.79
CA LEU A 48 -54.77 -37.79 -3.35
C LEU A 48 -55.33 -38.34 -4.70
N PRO A 49 -54.70 -39.33 -5.43
CA PRO A 49 -54.62 -40.76 -5.04
C PRO A 49 -53.47 -41.71 -5.51
N HIS A 50 -53.28 -42.75 -4.67
CA HIS A 50 -53.05 -44.22 -4.87
C HIS A 50 -51.74 -44.89 -5.40
N SER A 51 -51.07 -45.60 -4.47
CA SER A 51 -50.98 -47.09 -4.31
C SER A 51 -49.69 -47.90 -4.58
N ASN A 52 -49.19 -48.51 -3.49
CA ASN A 52 -48.97 -49.95 -3.21
C ASN A 52 -47.58 -50.65 -3.21
N CYS A 53 -47.42 -51.46 -2.14
CA CYS A 53 -46.65 -52.70 -1.92
C CYS A 53 -45.29 -52.68 -1.18
N LEU A 54 -45.38 -52.92 0.15
CA LEU A 54 -44.45 -53.66 1.04
C LEU A 54 -44.49 -55.20 0.72
N PRO A 55 -43.80 -56.17 1.40
CA PRO A 55 -43.05 -56.18 2.70
C PRO A 55 -41.75 -57.11 2.67
N PRO A 56 -41.29 -57.81 3.74
CA PRO A 56 -40.63 -57.42 5.03
C PRO A 56 -39.34 -58.30 5.35
N PRO A 57 -38.96 -58.68 6.60
CA PRO A 57 -38.50 -57.94 7.81
C PRO A 57 -37.22 -58.56 8.49
N SER A 58 -36.70 -57.92 9.56
CA SER A 58 -36.39 -58.50 10.90
C SER A 58 -35.40 -57.57 11.65
N LYS A 59 -35.76 -56.89 12.75
CA LYS A 59 -36.02 -57.30 14.15
C LYS A 59 -34.87 -58.07 14.82
N SER A 60 -34.18 -57.43 15.78
CA SER A 60 -34.30 -57.76 17.22
C SER A 60 -33.37 -56.92 18.13
N ASN A 61 -33.98 -56.05 18.93
CA ASN A 61 -34.09 -56.11 20.40
C ASN A 61 -32.90 -56.44 21.34
N LEU A 62 -32.93 -55.64 22.43
CA LEU A 62 -32.61 -55.92 23.85
C LEU A 62 -31.15 -55.90 24.32
N SER A 63 -30.80 -54.92 25.16
CA SER A 63 -30.95 -55.00 26.63
C SER A 63 -29.93 -54.14 27.39
N SER A 64 -30.43 -53.36 28.35
CA SER A 64 -29.68 -52.75 29.46
C SER A 64 -29.35 -53.80 30.54
N PRO A 65 -28.36 -53.60 31.42
CA PRO A 65 -28.68 -52.96 32.71
C PRO A 65 -27.59 -52.07 33.33
N LEU A 66 -28.07 -51.21 34.23
CA LEU A 66 -27.36 -50.34 35.18
C LEU A 66 -26.36 -51.06 36.09
N ARG A 67 -25.23 -50.39 36.42
CA ARG A 67 -24.82 -50.14 37.83
C ARG A 67 -23.71 -49.08 37.97
N ARG A 68 -23.98 -48.17 38.92
CA ARG A 68 -23.16 -47.09 39.52
C ARG A 68 -21.69 -47.46 39.79
N PHE A 69 -20.79 -46.48 39.67
CA PHE A 69 -19.88 -46.09 40.76
C PHE A 69 -19.49 -44.60 40.67
N ARG A 70 -19.34 -43.99 41.86
CA ARG A 70 -19.00 -42.59 42.17
C ARG A 70 -17.68 -42.13 41.54
N GLN A 71 -17.55 -40.82 41.25
CA GLN A 71 -16.38 -40.02 41.64
C GLN A 71 -16.64 -38.50 41.47
N LEU A 72 -16.34 -37.76 42.53
CA LEU A 72 -16.04 -36.32 42.61
C LEU A 72 -14.59 -36.22 43.14
N PRO A 73 -13.94 -35.05 43.14
CA PRO A 73 -13.23 -34.39 42.04
C PRO A 73 -11.70 -34.49 42.22
N SER A 74 -10.88 -34.21 41.19
CA SER A 74 -9.42 -34.06 41.40
C SER A 74 -8.85 -32.83 40.72
N THR A 75 -8.21 -32.02 41.56
CA THR A 75 -7.29 -30.90 41.29
C THR A 75 -6.01 -31.38 40.58
N PRO A 76 -5.32 -30.54 39.77
CA PRO A 76 -4.01 -30.89 39.24
C PRO A 76 -2.90 -30.45 40.21
N ARG A 77 -2.07 -31.40 40.66
CA ARG A 77 -0.77 -31.16 41.29
C ARG A 77 0.30 -31.94 40.53
N SER A 78 1.33 -31.21 40.12
CA SER A 78 2.59 -31.62 39.51
C SER A 78 3.39 -32.62 40.36
N ILE A 79 3.87 -33.72 39.77
CA ILE A 79 4.91 -34.60 40.37
C ILE A 79 5.84 -35.17 39.27
N LEU A 80 7.15 -34.91 39.45
CA LEU A 80 8.32 -35.51 38.81
C LEU A 80 8.54 -36.97 39.26
N PRO A 81 9.24 -37.85 38.50
CA PRO A 81 9.68 -39.15 39.00
C PRO A 81 11.08 -39.10 39.68
N PRO A 82 11.40 -40.04 40.59
CA PRO A 82 12.55 -39.97 41.52
C PRO A 82 13.80 -40.73 41.05
N PRO A 83 14.97 -40.58 41.72
CA PRO A 83 16.20 -41.27 41.37
C PRO A 83 16.40 -42.57 42.16
N ILE A 84 16.94 -43.60 41.48
CA ILE A 84 17.48 -44.82 42.09
C ILE A 84 19.01 -44.69 42.13
N ARG A 85 19.60 -44.94 43.29
CA ARG A 85 21.04 -44.93 43.57
C ARG A 85 21.47 -46.34 43.98
N SER A 86 22.43 -46.93 43.26
CA SER A 86 23.25 -48.04 43.78
C SER A 86 24.69 -47.89 43.29
N ASN A 87 25.58 -48.23 44.22
CA ASN A 87 27.05 -48.11 44.23
C ASN A 87 27.74 -48.90 43.09
N PRO A 88 29.02 -48.62 42.78
CA PRO A 88 30.08 -49.42 43.42
C PRO A 88 31.40 -48.70 43.76
N GLN A 89 32.12 -49.33 44.69
CA GLN A 89 33.49 -49.06 45.15
C GLN A 89 34.57 -49.63 44.21
N LEU A 90 35.74 -48.97 44.26
CA LEU A 90 37.15 -49.42 44.17
C LEU A 90 37.60 -50.51 43.18
N GLY A 91 38.67 -50.18 42.43
CA GLY A 91 39.63 -51.12 41.84
C GLY A 91 40.81 -50.40 41.14
N SER A 92 42.01 -50.50 41.70
CA SER A 92 43.28 -49.84 41.36
C SER A 92 43.99 -50.37 40.10
N THR A 93 44.76 -49.56 39.35
CA THR A 93 46.26 -49.45 39.24
C THR A 93 46.56 -48.94 37.80
N ASN A 94 47.61 -48.20 37.39
CA ASN A 94 48.93 -47.82 37.92
C ASN A 94 49.54 -46.64 37.10
N CYS A 95 50.28 -45.74 37.78
CA CYS A 95 51.55 -45.03 37.42
C CYS A 95 51.85 -44.53 35.98
N LYS A 96 52.50 -43.39 35.67
CA LYS A 96 53.31 -42.38 36.41
C LYS A 96 53.63 -41.17 35.48
N GLY A 97 53.62 -39.96 36.05
CA GLY A 97 54.73 -38.97 35.96
C GLY A 97 54.80 -37.96 34.81
N LEU A 98 54.48 -36.69 35.07
CA LEU A 98 55.46 -35.58 35.20
C LEU A 98 54.71 -34.28 35.55
N GLY A 99 55.06 -33.69 36.69
CA GLY A 99 54.50 -32.42 37.16
C GLY A 99 55.33 -31.23 36.66
N VAL A 100 54.66 -30.08 36.51
CA VAL A 100 55.28 -28.76 36.66
C VAL A 100 54.30 -27.85 37.41
N ASP A 101 54.88 -27.15 38.36
CA ASP A 101 54.32 -26.39 39.48
C ASP A 101 53.61 -25.10 39.04
N TRP A 102 52.47 -24.78 39.67
CA TRP A 102 51.75 -23.50 39.51
C TRP A 102 51.97 -22.65 40.76
N SER A 103 52.88 -21.69 40.68
CA SER A 103 52.94 -20.58 41.63
C SER A 103 53.24 -19.27 40.93
N MET A 104 52.22 -18.40 40.86
CA MET A 104 52.23 -16.94 40.65
C MET A 104 50.76 -16.58 40.36
N GLY A 105 49.97 -15.93 41.22
CA GLY A 105 50.26 -14.71 41.96
C GLY A 105 49.04 -13.80 41.75
N LEU A 106 47.98 -14.02 42.55
CA LEU A 106 46.78 -13.19 42.62
C LEU A 106 47.14 -11.80 43.14
N ARG A 107 47.34 -10.81 42.26
CA ARG A 107 47.37 -9.38 42.61
C ARG A 107 46.88 -8.51 41.46
N SER A 108 45.56 -8.40 41.30
CA SER A 108 44.91 -7.19 40.77
C SER A 108 43.39 -7.26 40.96
N PRO A 109 42.75 -6.29 41.65
CA PRO A 109 41.29 -6.23 41.78
C PRO A 109 40.56 -5.99 40.44
N TYR A 110 41.29 -5.63 39.37
CA TYR A 110 40.71 -5.38 38.04
C TYR A 110 40.43 -6.67 37.24
N SER A 111 41.13 -7.77 37.52
CA SER A 111 40.95 -9.03 36.78
C SER A 111 39.65 -9.75 37.17
N MET A 112 39.22 -9.63 38.42
CA MET A 112 37.98 -10.24 38.89
C MET A 112 36.74 -9.47 38.41
N LEU A 113 36.86 -8.14 38.29
CA LEU A 113 35.82 -7.28 37.73
C LEU A 113 35.59 -7.55 36.23
N TRP A 114 36.67 -7.80 35.48
CA TRP A 114 36.58 -8.11 34.05
C TRP A 114 35.91 -9.47 33.77
N PHE A 115 36.24 -10.49 34.56
CA PHE A 115 35.56 -11.80 34.45
C PHE A 115 34.08 -11.72 34.85
N VAL A 116 33.72 -10.92 35.85
CA VAL A 116 32.32 -10.70 36.24
C VAL A 116 31.56 -9.88 35.19
N LEU A 117 32.19 -8.89 34.55
CA LEU A 117 31.59 -8.12 33.46
C LEU A 117 31.42 -8.94 32.18
N VAL A 118 32.38 -9.81 31.86
CA VAL A 118 32.28 -10.74 30.72
C VAL A 118 31.21 -11.80 31.00
N TRP A 119 31.13 -12.35 32.21
CA TRP A 119 30.05 -13.26 32.59
C TRP A 119 28.67 -12.57 32.64
N ALA A 120 28.59 -11.31 33.07
CA ALA A 120 27.36 -10.53 33.03
C ALA A 120 26.93 -10.18 31.59
N ALA A 121 27.87 -9.93 30.69
CA ALA A 121 27.61 -9.71 29.27
C ALA A 121 27.17 -11.00 28.55
N VAL A 122 27.74 -12.15 28.93
CA VAL A 122 27.34 -13.48 28.41
C VAL A 122 25.98 -13.91 28.96
N LEU A 123 25.66 -13.61 30.22
CA LEU A 123 24.33 -13.87 30.81
C LEU A 123 23.25 -12.90 30.30
N CYS A 124 23.61 -11.68 29.86
CA CYS A 124 22.72 -10.76 29.15
C CYS A 124 22.44 -11.16 27.70
N SER A 125 23.17 -12.13 27.14
CA SER A 125 22.91 -12.66 25.79
C SER A 125 21.89 -13.80 25.84
N SER A 126 20.78 -13.56 26.55
CA SER A 126 19.59 -14.38 26.37
C SER A 126 18.88 -13.85 25.13
N CYS A 127 19.17 -14.43 23.96
CA CYS A 127 18.34 -14.27 22.77
C CYS A 127 16.98 -14.91 23.06
N HIS A 128 16.12 -14.19 23.79
CA HIS A 128 14.71 -14.51 23.88
C HIS A 128 14.06 -14.05 22.60
N GLY A 129 13.47 -14.99 21.87
CA GLY A 129 12.59 -14.66 20.76
C GLY A 129 11.51 -13.70 21.23
N ARG A 130 11.38 -12.56 20.54
CA ARG A 130 10.47 -11.48 20.91
C ARG A 130 9.30 -11.48 19.93
N PHE A 131 8.30 -12.30 20.22
CA PHE A 131 7.01 -12.20 19.53
C PHE A 131 6.33 -10.89 19.94
N VAL A 132 6.16 -9.97 18.99
CA VAL A 132 5.50 -8.68 19.21
C VAL A 132 4.10 -8.75 18.63
N VAL A 133 3.10 -8.53 19.47
CA VAL A 133 1.72 -8.40 19.02
C VAL A 133 1.52 -7.03 18.41
N GLU A 134 0.99 -7.00 17.19
CA GLU A 134 0.65 -5.76 16.52
C GLU A 134 -0.54 -5.12 17.23
N LYS A 135 -0.28 -3.93 17.79
CA LYS A 135 -1.27 -3.16 18.53
C LYS A 135 -1.79 -2.04 17.64
N ASN A 136 -3.10 -1.87 17.60
CA ASN A 136 -3.73 -0.71 17.01
C ASN A 136 -4.40 0.16 18.08
N SER A 137 -4.65 1.41 17.70
CA SER A 137 -5.35 2.39 18.53
C SER A 137 -6.85 2.28 18.31
N LEU A 138 -7.56 1.86 19.35
CA LEU A 138 -9.01 1.93 19.43
C LEU A 138 -9.38 3.17 20.24
N LYS A 139 -10.06 4.13 19.61
CA LYS A 139 -10.44 5.39 20.26
C LYS A 139 -11.91 5.38 20.68
N VAL A 140 -12.17 5.49 21.96
CA VAL A 140 -13.53 5.73 22.48
C VAL A 140 -13.84 7.22 22.35
N THR A 141 -14.94 7.53 21.68
CA THR A 141 -15.41 8.92 21.44
C THR A 141 -16.56 9.31 22.35
N SER A 142 -17.35 8.34 22.80
CA SER A 142 -18.45 8.48 23.76
C SER A 142 -18.56 7.22 24.62
N PRO A 143 -18.94 7.29 25.91
CA PRO A 143 -19.22 8.50 26.70
C PRO A 143 -17.95 9.28 27.09
N SER A 144 -18.11 10.53 27.58
CA SER A 144 -17.00 11.43 27.94
C SER A 144 -16.02 10.83 28.94
N ASP A 145 -16.53 10.07 29.90
CA ASP A 145 -15.78 9.56 31.05
C ASP A 145 -14.84 8.40 30.68
N MET A 146 -15.06 7.80 29.50
CA MET A 146 -14.21 6.76 28.93
C MET A 146 -13.51 7.22 27.65
N LYS A 147 -13.62 8.50 27.30
CA LYS A 147 -12.99 9.04 26.09
C LYS A 147 -11.47 8.90 26.20
N GLY A 148 -10.88 8.19 25.25
CA GLY A 148 -9.46 7.88 25.28
C GLY A 148 -9.05 6.91 24.18
N THR A 149 -7.75 6.69 24.08
CA THR A 149 -7.16 5.71 23.17
C THR A 149 -6.75 4.47 23.97
N TYR A 150 -7.16 3.31 23.50
CA TYR A 150 -6.90 2.01 24.10
C TYR A 150 -6.19 1.11 23.10
N GLU A 151 -5.32 0.24 23.60
CA GLU A 151 -4.65 -0.75 22.77
C GLU A 151 -5.59 -1.92 22.45
N CYS A 152 -5.58 -2.37 21.21
CA CYS A 152 -6.22 -3.61 20.77
C CYS A 152 -5.28 -4.40 19.84
N ALA A 153 -5.45 -5.71 19.76
CA ALA A 153 -4.70 -6.57 18.85
C ALA A 153 -5.59 -7.01 17.69
N ILE A 154 -5.20 -6.71 16.46
CA ILE A 154 -5.99 -7.06 15.26
C ILE A 154 -5.77 -8.54 14.93
N GLY A 155 -6.85 -9.24 14.58
CA GLY A 155 -6.79 -10.64 14.16
C GLY A 155 -6.13 -10.83 12.79
N ASN A 156 -5.53 -12.00 12.59
CA ASN A 156 -4.90 -12.39 11.33
C ASN A 156 -5.91 -12.92 10.29
N PHE A 157 -7.14 -12.40 10.34
CA PHE A 157 -8.28 -12.77 9.49
C PHE A 157 -9.24 -11.59 9.41
N GLY A 158 -10.20 -11.64 8.48
CA GLY A 158 -11.00 -10.46 8.14
C GLY A 158 -10.20 -9.47 7.29
N VAL A 159 -10.82 -8.33 6.98
CA VAL A 159 -10.21 -7.29 6.15
C VAL A 159 -10.14 -5.98 6.94
N PRO A 160 -9.03 -5.71 7.65
CA PRO A 160 -8.80 -4.41 8.27
C PRO A 160 -8.75 -3.32 7.21
N GLN A 161 -9.28 -2.13 7.54
CA GLN A 161 -9.37 -1.02 6.59
C GLN A 161 -8.09 -0.18 6.60
N TYR A 162 -6.94 -0.78 6.26
CA TYR A 162 -5.66 -0.05 6.15
C TYR A 162 -5.82 1.21 5.32
N GLY A 163 -5.27 2.33 5.82
CA GLY A 163 -5.44 3.65 5.19
C GLY A 163 -6.77 4.35 5.48
N GLY A 164 -7.66 3.74 6.28
CA GLY A 164 -8.98 4.27 6.59
C GLY A 164 -9.35 4.21 8.07
N THR A 165 -10.58 4.60 8.38
CA THR A 165 -11.17 4.57 9.72
C THR A 165 -12.57 3.97 9.68
N MET A 166 -12.99 3.31 10.76
CA MET A 166 -14.36 2.85 10.93
C MET A 166 -14.88 3.31 12.28
N VAL A 167 -15.95 4.10 12.25
CA VAL A 167 -16.67 4.56 13.45
C VAL A 167 -17.92 3.73 13.62
N GLY A 168 -18.14 3.19 14.81
CA GLY A 168 -19.30 2.36 15.13
C GLY A 168 -19.75 2.48 16.58
N VAL A 169 -20.96 1.97 16.84
CA VAL A 169 -21.54 1.88 18.19
C VAL A 169 -21.30 0.48 18.72
N VAL A 170 -20.80 0.37 19.95
CA VAL A 170 -20.52 -0.93 20.57
C VAL A 170 -21.81 -1.50 21.15
N ALA A 171 -22.15 -2.73 20.76
CA ALA A 171 -23.27 -3.48 21.30
C ALA A 171 -22.75 -4.72 22.04
N TYR A 172 -23.35 -5.03 23.20
CA TYR A 172 -23.06 -6.23 23.97
C TYR A 172 -24.27 -7.17 23.99
N PRO A 173 -24.15 -8.44 23.57
CA PRO A 173 -25.28 -9.37 23.51
C PRO A 173 -25.90 -9.65 24.88
N LYS A 174 -27.24 -9.69 24.94
CA LYS A 174 -27.95 -10.21 26.12
C LYS A 174 -27.84 -11.73 26.24
N ALA A 175 -27.90 -12.44 25.11
CA ALA A 175 -27.71 -13.88 24.99
C ALA A 175 -26.57 -14.18 24.00
N ASN A 176 -25.96 -15.38 24.09
CA ASN A 176 -24.82 -15.77 23.25
C ASN A 176 -23.61 -14.82 23.36
N LYS A 177 -23.27 -14.39 24.59
CA LYS A 177 -22.18 -13.42 24.89
C LYS A 177 -20.80 -13.84 24.37
N LYS A 178 -20.57 -15.14 24.21
CA LYS A 178 -19.34 -15.70 23.63
C LYS A 178 -19.40 -15.90 22.11
N ALA A 179 -20.53 -15.64 21.46
CA ALA A 179 -20.74 -15.76 20.01
C ALA A 179 -20.33 -17.13 19.42
N CYS A 180 -20.48 -18.23 20.16
CA CYS A 180 -20.11 -19.57 19.68
C CYS A 180 -21.23 -20.28 18.91
N LYS A 181 -22.46 -19.76 19.00
CA LYS A 181 -23.64 -20.23 18.23
C LYS A 181 -24.11 -19.16 17.24
N SER A 182 -24.99 -19.52 16.31
CA SER A 182 -25.63 -18.53 15.45
C SER A 182 -26.45 -17.57 16.31
N PHE A 183 -26.49 -16.28 15.94
CA PHE A 183 -27.38 -15.32 16.60
C PHE A 183 -28.83 -15.43 16.11
N ASP A 184 -29.05 -16.04 14.95
CA ASP A 184 -30.38 -16.38 14.45
C ASP A 184 -31.11 -17.34 15.40
N ASP A 185 -30.38 -18.25 16.07
CA ASP A 185 -30.92 -19.17 17.09
C ASP A 185 -31.51 -18.43 18.31
N PHE A 186 -31.23 -17.13 18.45
CA PHE A 186 -31.68 -16.28 19.55
C PHE A 186 -32.56 -15.12 19.06
N ASP A 187 -32.92 -15.08 17.78
CA ASP A 187 -33.64 -13.97 17.12
C ASP A 187 -32.93 -12.60 17.30
N ILE A 188 -31.58 -12.59 17.30
CA ILE A 188 -30.78 -11.38 17.47
C ILE A 188 -30.14 -10.97 16.14
N SER A 189 -30.30 -9.71 15.76
CA SER A 189 -29.63 -9.10 14.60
C SER A 189 -28.94 -7.79 14.99
N TYR A 190 -27.76 -7.56 14.42
CA TYR A 190 -26.92 -6.38 14.61
C TYR A 190 -26.78 -5.54 13.34
N LYS A 191 -27.58 -5.85 12.29
CA LYS A 191 -27.65 -5.05 11.07
C LYS A 191 -28.04 -3.61 11.41
N ALA A 192 -27.14 -2.68 11.11
CA ALA A 192 -27.41 -1.26 11.29
C ALA A 192 -28.53 -0.79 10.35
N LYS A 193 -29.37 0.12 10.83
CA LYS A 193 -30.38 0.77 9.98
C LYS A 193 -29.69 1.74 9.02
N PRO A 194 -30.21 1.95 7.79
CA PRO A 194 -29.68 2.96 6.88
C PRO A 194 -29.58 4.32 7.57
N GLY A 195 -28.42 4.97 7.50
CA GLY A 195 -28.14 6.26 8.14
C GLY A 195 -27.75 6.20 9.64
N SER A 196 -27.74 5.02 10.25
CA SER A 196 -27.18 4.83 11.61
C SER A 196 -25.72 4.38 11.57
N LEU A 197 -24.99 4.60 12.66
CA LEU A 197 -23.63 4.10 12.80
C LEU A 197 -23.62 2.56 12.78
N PRO A 198 -22.61 1.94 12.14
CA PRO A 198 -22.47 0.49 12.11
C PRO A 198 -22.27 -0.08 13.52
N THR A 199 -22.74 -1.31 13.73
CA THR A 199 -22.65 -1.98 15.04
C THR A 199 -21.32 -2.71 15.18
N PHE A 200 -20.58 -2.42 16.25
CA PHE A 200 -19.40 -3.17 16.68
C PHE A 200 -19.80 -4.13 17.79
N LEU A 201 -19.68 -5.43 17.53
CA LEU A 201 -20.15 -6.43 18.49
C LEU A 201 -19.06 -6.74 19.52
N LEU A 202 -19.33 -6.47 20.81
CA LEU A 202 -18.49 -6.86 21.92
C LEU A 202 -18.85 -8.29 22.37
N VAL A 203 -17.88 -9.19 22.42
CA VAL A 203 -18.08 -10.58 22.83
C VAL A 203 -17.01 -11.03 23.83
N ASP A 204 -17.31 -12.07 24.60
CA ASP A 204 -16.38 -12.67 25.54
C ASP A 204 -15.47 -13.72 24.89
N ARG A 205 -14.20 -13.77 25.29
CA ARG A 205 -13.28 -14.87 24.99
C ARG A 205 -13.74 -16.19 25.64
N GLY A 206 -13.41 -17.32 25.01
CA GLY A 206 -13.68 -18.68 25.51
C GLY A 206 -14.64 -19.50 24.64
N ASP A 207 -14.76 -20.79 24.96
CA ASP A 207 -15.62 -21.85 24.38
C ASP A 207 -15.39 -22.22 22.90
N CYS A 208 -14.99 -21.29 22.04
CA CYS A 208 -14.74 -21.51 20.62
C CYS A 208 -13.65 -20.58 20.07
N PHE A 209 -13.15 -20.90 18.87
CA PHE A 209 -12.10 -20.13 18.19
C PHE A 209 -12.55 -18.70 17.81
N PHE A 210 -11.59 -17.77 17.73
CA PHE A 210 -11.84 -16.37 17.39
C PHE A 210 -12.53 -16.20 16.03
N THR A 211 -12.13 -16.98 15.03
CA THR A 211 -12.71 -16.96 13.70
C THR A 211 -14.18 -17.35 13.70
N LYS A 212 -14.58 -18.33 14.52
CA LYS A 212 -15.99 -18.72 14.65
C LYS A 212 -16.84 -17.62 15.27
N LYS A 213 -16.29 -16.88 16.24
CA LYS A 213 -16.94 -15.71 16.85
C LYS A 213 -17.16 -14.63 15.79
N ALA A 214 -16.13 -14.31 15.01
CA ALA A 214 -16.19 -13.32 13.94
C ALA A 214 -17.19 -13.71 12.86
N TRP A 215 -17.22 -14.98 12.45
CA TRP A 215 -18.19 -15.50 11.48
C TRP A 215 -19.64 -15.34 11.96
N ASN A 216 -19.94 -15.76 13.19
CA ASN A 216 -21.28 -15.64 13.75
C ASN A 216 -21.70 -14.16 13.92
N ALA A 217 -20.77 -13.29 14.33
CA ALA A 217 -21.02 -11.85 14.43
C ALA A 217 -21.30 -11.22 13.06
N GLN A 218 -20.55 -11.60 12.04
CA GLN A 218 -20.74 -11.13 10.66
C GLN A 218 -22.11 -11.54 10.12
N ASN A 219 -22.50 -12.80 10.30
CA ASN A 219 -23.81 -13.29 9.83
C ASN A 219 -24.97 -12.57 10.52
N ALA A 220 -24.78 -12.20 11.78
CA ALA A 220 -25.73 -11.36 12.52
C ALA A 220 -25.77 -9.90 12.03
N GLY A 221 -24.87 -9.49 11.12
CA GLY A 221 -24.81 -8.16 10.54
C GLY A 221 -23.97 -7.14 11.31
N ALA A 222 -23.10 -7.59 12.22
CA ALA A 222 -22.11 -6.72 12.82
C ALA A 222 -21.09 -6.25 11.76
N ALA A 223 -20.59 -5.02 11.90
CA ALA A 223 -19.58 -4.47 10.99
C ALA A 223 -18.14 -4.72 11.46
N ALA A 224 -17.96 -4.93 12.77
CA ALA A 224 -16.70 -5.31 13.39
C ALA A 224 -16.98 -6.10 14.68
N ILE A 225 -15.99 -6.84 15.15
CA ILE A 225 -16.07 -7.59 16.42
C ILE A 225 -14.92 -7.21 17.36
N LEU A 226 -15.26 -6.93 18.61
CA LEU A 226 -14.34 -6.71 19.71
C LEU A 226 -14.42 -7.92 20.65
N VAL A 227 -13.34 -8.68 20.78
CA VAL A 227 -13.28 -9.82 21.69
C VAL A 227 -12.62 -9.36 22.99
N ALA A 228 -13.37 -9.37 24.09
CA ALA A 228 -12.83 -9.07 25.42
C ALA A 228 -12.12 -10.30 25.99
N ASP A 229 -10.87 -10.11 26.37
CA ASP A 229 -10.08 -11.14 27.03
C ASP A 229 -10.71 -11.57 28.37
N ASP A 230 -10.58 -12.85 28.73
CA ASP A 230 -11.02 -13.41 29.99
C ASP A 230 -9.92 -13.40 31.06
N LYS A 231 -8.67 -13.15 30.65
CA LYS A 231 -7.49 -13.09 31.52
C LYS A 231 -6.88 -11.69 31.54
N THR A 232 -6.21 -11.37 32.64
CA THR A 232 -5.40 -10.15 32.75
C THR A 232 -3.98 -10.49 32.30
N GLU A 233 -3.78 -10.52 30.98
CA GLU A 233 -2.51 -10.83 30.33
C GLU A 233 -2.20 -9.79 29.23
N PRO A 234 -0.94 -9.69 28.77
CA PRO A 234 -0.64 -8.94 27.55
C PRO A 234 -1.49 -9.46 26.39
N LEU A 235 -1.95 -8.56 25.52
CA LEU A 235 -2.72 -8.94 24.34
C LEU A 235 -1.96 -9.98 23.52
N ILE A 236 -2.71 -10.97 23.02
CA ILE A 236 -2.21 -12.01 22.11
C ILE A 236 -2.68 -11.75 20.67
N THR A 237 -2.01 -12.36 19.71
CA THR A 237 -2.48 -12.36 18.32
C THR A 237 -3.61 -13.38 18.18
N MET A 238 -4.73 -12.96 17.57
CA MET A 238 -5.80 -13.89 17.20
C MET A 238 -5.45 -14.54 15.86
N ASP A 239 -5.09 -15.82 15.91
CA ASP A 239 -4.74 -16.60 14.72
C ASP A 239 -5.87 -17.53 14.28
N THR A 240 -5.80 -17.99 13.03
CA THR A 240 -6.69 -19.02 12.49
C THR A 240 -6.31 -20.40 13.08
N PRO A 241 -7.28 -21.24 13.47
CA PRO A 241 -7.00 -22.58 14.01
C PRO A 241 -6.33 -23.50 12.97
N GLU A 242 -5.51 -24.45 13.45
CA GLU A 242 -4.67 -25.32 12.62
C GLU A 242 -5.39 -26.59 12.08
N GLU A 243 -6.60 -26.94 12.54
CA GLU A 243 -7.22 -28.26 12.30
C GLU A 243 -8.51 -28.31 11.43
N SER A 244 -8.69 -29.51 10.86
CA SER A 244 -9.61 -30.04 9.86
C SER A 244 -11.11 -30.02 10.22
N GLY A 245 -11.70 -28.84 10.32
CA GLY A 245 -13.16 -28.65 10.25
C GLY A 245 -13.59 -28.10 8.88
N ASN A 246 -14.90 -28.02 8.62
CA ASN A 246 -15.43 -27.28 7.47
C ASN A 246 -15.01 -25.80 7.59
N THR A 247 -13.94 -25.43 6.88
CA THR A 247 -13.19 -24.16 7.01
C THR A 247 -13.61 -23.14 5.96
N ASP A 248 -14.60 -23.46 5.12
CA ASP A 248 -15.15 -22.56 4.09
C ASP A 248 -15.52 -21.17 4.64
N TYR A 249 -15.87 -21.08 5.91
CA TYR A 249 -16.23 -19.81 6.54
C TYR A 249 -15.02 -18.89 6.80
N LEU A 250 -13.80 -19.42 6.96
CA LEU A 250 -12.60 -18.63 7.29
C LEU A 250 -12.27 -17.63 6.19
N GLU A 251 -12.37 -18.06 4.93
CA GLU A 251 -12.14 -17.20 3.77
C GLU A 251 -13.22 -16.14 3.58
N ASN A 252 -14.39 -16.35 4.16
CA ASN A 252 -15.55 -15.49 4.01
C ASN A 252 -15.69 -14.47 5.15
N ILE A 253 -14.81 -14.47 6.15
CA ILE A 253 -14.79 -13.42 7.18
C ILE A 253 -14.20 -12.15 6.55
N THR A 254 -14.98 -11.08 6.57
CA THR A 254 -14.65 -9.76 6.01
C THR A 254 -14.56 -8.69 7.09
N ILE A 255 -15.28 -8.86 8.21
CA ILE A 255 -15.31 -7.85 9.27
C ILE A 255 -13.98 -7.76 10.04
N PRO A 256 -13.53 -6.55 10.39
CA PRO A 256 -12.39 -6.37 11.27
C PRO A 256 -12.63 -6.99 12.64
N SER A 257 -11.63 -7.71 13.14
CA SER A 257 -11.68 -8.40 14.43
C SER A 257 -10.54 -7.91 15.31
N ALA A 258 -10.86 -7.46 16.52
CA ALA A 258 -9.85 -6.97 17.47
C ALA A 258 -10.02 -7.60 18.85
N LEU A 259 -8.92 -8.06 19.45
CA LEU A 259 -8.85 -8.48 20.84
C LEU A 259 -8.57 -7.25 21.71
N ILE A 260 -9.33 -7.10 22.78
CA ILE A 260 -9.14 -6.05 23.78
C ILE A 260 -8.88 -6.65 25.15
N THR A 261 -8.17 -5.92 26.00
CA THR A 261 -7.86 -6.38 27.35
C THR A 261 -9.12 -6.61 28.18
N LYS A 262 -9.06 -7.54 29.12
CA LYS A 262 -10.16 -7.80 30.07
C LYS A 262 -10.63 -6.51 30.75
N SER A 263 -9.68 -5.72 31.25
CA SER A 263 -9.98 -4.47 31.99
C SER A 263 -10.75 -3.45 31.16
N PHE A 264 -10.44 -3.34 29.87
CA PHE A 264 -11.12 -2.44 28.96
C PHE A 264 -12.48 -3.00 28.54
N GLY A 265 -12.55 -4.30 28.23
CA GLY A 265 -13.80 -4.99 27.93
C GLY A 265 -14.83 -4.88 29.06
N ASP A 266 -14.40 -5.02 30.32
CA ASP A 266 -15.27 -4.87 31.50
C ASP A 266 -15.80 -3.44 31.66
N LYS A 267 -15.00 -2.41 31.32
CA LYS A 267 -15.44 -1.01 31.30
C LYS A 267 -16.51 -0.77 30.23
N LEU A 268 -16.30 -1.29 29.02
CA LEU A 268 -17.27 -1.18 27.93
C LEU A 268 -18.61 -1.84 28.31
N LYS A 269 -18.56 -3.06 28.84
CA LYS A 269 -19.77 -3.78 29.31
C LYS A 269 -20.52 -2.97 30.36
N LYS A 270 -19.81 -2.43 31.36
CA LYS A 270 -20.42 -1.63 32.43
C LYS A 270 -21.13 -0.38 31.89
N ALA A 271 -20.51 0.33 30.94
CA ALA A 271 -21.14 1.49 30.32
C ALA A 271 -22.39 1.12 29.52
N ILE A 272 -22.33 0.03 28.75
CA ILE A 272 -23.48 -0.48 27.99
C ILE A 272 -24.62 -0.91 28.94
N ASP A 273 -24.29 -1.60 30.03
CA ASP A 273 -25.27 -2.04 31.04
C ASP A 273 -25.90 -0.86 31.79
N ASN A 274 -25.17 0.25 31.96
CA ASN A 274 -25.68 1.51 32.51
C ASN A 274 -26.60 2.28 31.53
N GLY A 275 -26.69 1.84 30.27
CA GLY A 275 -27.48 2.50 29.23
C GLY A 275 -26.73 3.57 28.43
N ASP A 276 -25.40 3.68 28.59
CA ASP A 276 -24.59 4.64 27.85
C ASP A 276 -24.39 4.18 26.39
N MET A 277 -24.45 5.13 25.45
CA MET A 277 -24.09 4.87 24.07
C MET A 277 -22.57 4.97 23.89
N VAL A 278 -21.94 3.81 23.64
CA VAL A 278 -20.49 3.71 23.49
C VAL A 278 -20.10 3.79 22.03
N ASN A 279 -19.47 4.89 21.63
CA ASN A 279 -19.02 5.12 20.25
C ASN A 279 -17.51 4.91 20.17
N VAL A 280 -17.08 4.09 19.22
CA VAL A 280 -15.68 3.73 19.03
C VAL A 280 -15.25 4.04 17.60
N ASN A 281 -14.03 4.53 17.45
CA ASN A 281 -13.34 4.69 16.19
C ASN A 281 -12.15 3.74 16.14
N LEU A 282 -12.14 2.84 15.17
CA LEU A 282 -10.98 2.05 14.78
C LEU A 282 -10.24 2.81 13.67
N ASP A 283 -9.01 3.23 13.94
CA ASP A 283 -8.21 4.02 13.00
C ASP A 283 -7.04 3.18 12.48
N TRP A 284 -6.98 2.97 11.17
CA TRP A 284 -5.88 2.27 10.51
C TRP A 284 -5.08 3.15 9.54
N ARG A 285 -5.25 4.47 9.60
CA ARG A 285 -4.56 5.40 8.67
C ARG A 285 -3.05 5.40 8.85
N GLU A 286 -2.61 5.35 10.10
CA GLU A 286 -1.20 5.41 10.53
C GLU A 286 -0.72 4.05 11.09
N SER A 287 -1.39 2.94 10.74
CA SER A 287 -1.00 1.61 11.22
C SER A 287 0.32 1.11 10.60
N LEU A 288 0.76 1.71 9.50
CA LEU A 288 1.99 1.38 8.80
C LEU A 288 2.90 2.61 8.75
N PRO A 289 4.20 2.47 9.01
CA PRO A 289 5.14 3.58 8.91
C PRO A 289 5.44 3.93 7.45
N HIS A 290 5.87 5.17 7.20
CA HIS A 290 6.26 5.69 5.88
C HIS A 290 7.70 6.20 5.95
N PRO A 291 8.71 5.31 5.95
CA PRO A 291 10.10 5.70 6.15
C PRO A 291 10.63 6.56 4.98
N ASP A 292 10.17 6.28 3.77
CA ASP A 292 10.52 7.00 2.54
C ASP A 292 9.35 6.99 1.54
N GLU A 293 9.60 7.33 0.27
CA GLU A 293 8.61 7.40 -0.81
C GLU A 293 8.28 6.03 -1.43
N ARG A 294 8.90 4.96 -0.94
CA ARG A 294 8.75 3.59 -1.42
C ARG A 294 8.14 2.72 -0.32
N VAL A 295 7.61 1.57 -0.72
CA VAL A 295 7.13 0.56 0.22
C VAL A 295 7.99 -0.69 0.14
N GLU A 296 8.69 -1.00 1.22
CA GLU A 296 9.36 -2.28 1.43
C GLU A 296 8.34 -3.28 1.94
N TYR A 297 8.24 -4.43 1.27
CA TYR A 297 7.43 -5.52 1.80
C TYR A 297 8.09 -6.88 1.65
N GLU A 298 7.87 -7.72 2.64
CA GLU A 298 8.40 -9.06 2.76
C GLU A 298 7.25 -10.06 2.75
N PHE A 299 7.46 -11.21 2.11
CA PHE A 299 6.52 -12.33 2.18
C PHE A 299 7.19 -13.56 2.77
N TRP A 300 6.78 -13.90 3.99
CA TRP A 300 7.27 -15.05 4.73
C TRP A 300 6.48 -16.31 4.34
N THR A 301 7.25 -17.16 3.68
CA THR A 301 6.97 -18.30 2.82
C THR A 301 7.13 -19.71 3.41
N ASN A 302 6.44 -20.72 2.88
CA ASN A 302 6.98 -22.07 2.73
C ASN A 302 6.61 -22.63 1.34
N SER A 303 7.48 -23.43 0.73
CA SER A 303 7.23 -24.10 -0.56
C SER A 303 6.42 -25.40 -0.45
N ASN A 304 6.08 -25.84 0.78
CA ASN A 304 5.16 -26.94 1.01
C ASN A 304 3.78 -26.65 0.38
N ASP A 305 3.21 -27.63 -0.35
CA ASP A 305 1.87 -27.60 -0.92
C ASP A 305 0.90 -28.68 -0.36
N GLU A 306 1.34 -29.50 0.61
CA GLU A 306 0.54 -30.57 1.24
C GLU A 306 0.07 -30.23 2.67
N CYS A 307 -0.24 -28.95 2.95
CA CYS A 307 -0.79 -28.52 4.24
C CYS A 307 -2.30 -28.20 4.23
N GLY A 308 -3.04 -28.77 3.27
CA GLY A 308 -4.49 -28.59 3.14
C GLY A 308 -4.90 -27.16 2.70
N PRO A 309 -6.09 -26.66 3.12
CA PRO A 309 -6.63 -25.38 2.67
C PRO A 309 -5.70 -24.17 2.90
N LYS A 310 -4.83 -24.25 3.90
CA LYS A 310 -3.84 -23.20 4.20
C LYS A 310 -2.84 -23.05 3.05
N CYS A 311 -2.30 -24.16 2.53
CA CYS A 311 -1.39 -24.16 1.39
C CYS A 311 -2.12 -23.73 0.11
N ASP A 312 -3.34 -24.21 -0.09
CA ASP A 312 -4.16 -23.83 -1.26
C ASP A 312 -4.41 -22.32 -1.30
N SER A 313 -4.81 -21.72 -0.17
CA SER A 313 -5.05 -20.27 -0.06
C SER A 313 -3.77 -19.44 -0.30
N GLN A 314 -2.62 -19.94 0.14
CA GLN A 314 -1.33 -19.29 -0.09
C GLN A 314 -0.94 -19.33 -1.58
N ILE A 315 -1.13 -20.48 -2.24
CA ILE A 315 -0.87 -20.66 -3.67
C ILE A 315 -1.80 -19.76 -4.49
N GLU A 316 -3.08 -19.66 -4.12
CA GLU A 316 -4.05 -18.78 -4.76
C GLU A 316 -3.69 -17.30 -4.58
N PHE A 317 -3.27 -16.90 -3.38
CA PHE A 317 -2.78 -15.55 -3.11
C PHE A 317 -1.58 -15.21 -4.01
N VAL A 318 -0.56 -16.06 -4.06
CA VAL A 318 0.63 -15.84 -4.89
C VAL A 318 0.25 -15.70 -6.38
N LYS A 319 -0.66 -16.57 -6.87
CA LYS A 319 -1.18 -16.51 -8.25
C LYS A 319 -1.93 -15.21 -8.55
N SER A 320 -2.85 -14.82 -7.67
CA SER A 320 -3.71 -13.65 -7.86
C SER A 320 -2.98 -12.32 -7.67
N PHE A 321 -1.99 -12.28 -6.77
CA PHE A 321 -1.22 -11.08 -6.44
C PHE A 321 -0.04 -10.82 -7.38
N LYS A 322 0.49 -11.86 -8.04
CA LYS A 322 1.61 -11.80 -9.00
C LYS A 322 1.57 -10.58 -9.93
N GLY A 323 0.43 -10.33 -10.58
CA GLY A 323 0.31 -9.22 -11.53
C GLY A 323 0.50 -7.84 -10.87
N ALA A 324 -0.09 -7.63 -9.69
CA ALA A 324 0.06 -6.38 -8.95
C ALA A 324 1.51 -6.19 -8.46
N ALA A 325 2.11 -7.25 -7.90
CA ALA A 325 3.50 -7.25 -7.46
C ALA A 325 4.48 -6.89 -8.60
N GLN A 326 4.34 -7.54 -9.77
CA GLN A 326 5.17 -7.27 -10.93
C GLN A 326 5.06 -5.81 -11.42
N VAL A 327 3.86 -5.21 -11.39
CA VAL A 327 3.66 -3.81 -11.79
C VAL A 327 4.34 -2.85 -10.82
N LEU A 328 4.20 -3.11 -9.51
CA LEU A 328 4.79 -2.29 -8.45
C LEU A 328 6.33 -2.35 -8.50
N GLU A 329 6.90 -3.56 -8.60
CA GLU A 329 8.34 -3.79 -8.62
C GLU A 329 9.00 -3.25 -9.89
N LYS A 330 8.43 -3.52 -11.09
CA LYS A 330 9.00 -3.05 -12.37
C LYS A 330 9.06 -1.54 -12.49
N LYS A 331 8.12 -0.84 -11.86
CA LYS A 331 8.07 0.64 -11.83
C LYS A 331 8.87 1.25 -10.68
N GLY A 332 9.46 0.43 -9.81
CA GLY A 332 10.28 0.88 -8.68
C GLY A 332 9.49 1.46 -7.50
N TYR A 333 8.17 1.28 -7.46
CA TYR A 333 7.33 1.77 -6.36
C TYR A 333 7.49 0.96 -5.07
N THR A 334 7.97 -0.28 -5.18
CA THR A 334 8.13 -1.17 -4.03
C THR A 334 9.46 -1.91 -4.08
N GLN A 335 9.93 -2.34 -2.91
CA GLN A 335 11.03 -3.29 -2.77
C GLN A 335 10.52 -4.56 -2.11
N PHE A 336 10.33 -5.60 -2.92
CA PHE A 336 9.87 -6.91 -2.48
C PHE A 336 11.03 -7.82 -2.09
N THR A 337 10.89 -8.59 -1.00
CA THR A 337 11.80 -9.69 -0.64
C THR A 337 11.01 -10.93 -0.16
N PRO A 338 11.12 -12.10 -0.80
CA PRO A 338 10.58 -13.34 -0.27
C PRO A 338 11.50 -13.90 0.81
N HIS A 339 10.90 -14.45 1.87
CA HIS A 339 11.60 -15.08 2.97
C HIS A 339 11.02 -16.46 3.26
N TYR A 340 11.82 -17.36 3.82
CA TYR A 340 11.37 -18.72 4.11
C TYR A 340 11.78 -19.09 5.53
N ILE A 341 10.80 -19.52 6.32
CA ILE A 341 11.06 -19.88 7.71
C ILE A 341 11.94 -21.14 7.75
N THR A 342 12.91 -21.15 8.66
CA THR A 342 13.68 -22.37 8.94
C THR A 342 13.78 -22.58 10.43
N TRP A 343 13.56 -23.81 10.84
CA TRP A 343 13.71 -24.25 12.22
C TRP A 343 15.09 -24.85 12.41
N TYR A 344 15.43 -25.17 13.65
CA TYR A 344 16.64 -25.92 13.98
C TYR A 344 16.28 -27.08 14.89
N CYS A 345 17.11 -28.10 14.84
CA CYS A 345 17.01 -29.27 15.68
C CYS A 345 17.91 -29.07 16.91
N PRO A 346 17.40 -29.25 18.14
CA PRO A 346 18.23 -29.12 19.33
C PRO A 346 19.35 -30.15 19.36
N ASP A 347 20.51 -29.79 19.91
CA ASP A 347 21.73 -30.60 19.91
C ASP A 347 21.53 -32.03 20.40
N SER A 348 20.69 -32.22 21.43
CA SER A 348 20.37 -33.52 22.00
C SER A 348 19.65 -34.47 21.04
N PHE A 349 19.04 -33.94 19.97
CA PHE A 349 18.22 -34.69 19.01
C PHE A 349 18.83 -34.77 17.61
N ILE A 350 20.01 -34.17 17.37
CA ILE A 350 20.66 -34.16 16.06
C ILE A 350 20.82 -35.56 15.46
N LEU A 351 21.13 -36.55 16.30
CA LEU A 351 21.34 -37.93 15.84
C LEU A 351 20.04 -38.73 15.65
N SER A 352 18.89 -38.19 16.09
CA SER A 352 17.59 -38.84 15.98
C SER A 352 17.16 -39.02 14.52
N LYS A 353 16.32 -40.02 14.27
CA LYS A 353 15.76 -40.27 12.92
C LYS A 353 14.93 -39.08 12.45
N GLN A 354 14.15 -38.49 13.34
CA GLN A 354 13.28 -37.34 13.09
C GLN A 354 14.09 -36.13 12.64
N CYS A 355 15.17 -35.82 13.36
CA CYS A 355 16.03 -34.69 12.98
C CYS A 355 16.69 -34.91 11.61
N LYS A 356 17.20 -36.13 11.37
CA LYS A 356 17.84 -36.47 10.10
C LYS A 356 16.90 -36.47 8.90
N SER A 357 15.61 -36.78 9.09
CA SER A 357 14.64 -36.67 8.01
C SER A 357 14.24 -35.22 7.76
N GLN A 358 14.03 -34.43 8.83
CA GLN A 358 13.44 -33.10 8.69
C GLN A 358 14.45 -31.97 8.43
N CYS A 359 15.75 -32.24 8.54
CA CYS A 359 16.79 -31.21 8.55
C CYS A 359 17.93 -31.49 7.56
N ILE A 360 18.58 -30.41 7.12
CA ILE A 360 19.85 -30.41 6.39
C ILE A 360 20.96 -29.75 7.23
N ASN A 361 22.21 -29.77 6.73
CA ASN A 361 23.38 -29.20 7.40
C ASN A 361 23.52 -29.64 8.86
N HIS A 362 23.32 -30.93 9.13
CA HIS A 362 23.46 -31.54 10.46
C HIS A 362 22.49 -30.97 11.53
N GLY A 363 21.23 -30.71 11.16
CA GLY A 363 20.20 -30.24 12.10
C GLY A 363 20.08 -28.72 12.21
N ARG A 364 20.90 -27.95 11.48
CA ARG A 364 20.90 -26.47 11.55
C ARG A 364 19.68 -25.84 10.90
N TYR A 365 19.15 -26.46 9.85
CA TYR A 365 18.00 -25.94 9.10
C TYR A 365 17.00 -27.06 8.86
N CYS A 366 15.78 -26.85 9.33
CA CYS A 366 14.72 -27.85 9.35
C CYS A 366 13.40 -27.23 8.88
N ALA A 367 12.52 -28.08 8.36
CA ALA A 367 11.12 -27.75 8.14
C ALA A 367 10.23 -28.86 8.74
N PRO A 368 8.97 -28.55 9.11
CA PRO A 368 8.03 -29.59 9.48
C PRO A 368 7.75 -30.53 8.31
N ASP A 369 7.32 -31.74 8.66
CA ASP A 369 6.94 -32.77 7.70
C ASP A 369 5.70 -32.29 6.91
N PRO A 370 5.75 -32.28 5.58
CA PRO A 370 4.70 -31.67 4.77
C PRO A 370 3.35 -32.36 4.94
N GLU A 371 3.32 -33.70 5.02
CA GLU A 371 2.10 -34.49 5.20
C GLU A 371 1.77 -34.81 6.67
N GLN A 372 2.58 -34.34 7.62
CA GLN A 372 2.52 -34.72 9.05
C GLN A 372 2.62 -36.25 9.29
N ASP A 373 3.21 -36.98 8.34
CA ASP A 373 3.39 -38.43 8.37
C ASP A 373 4.82 -38.79 7.97
N PHE A 374 5.69 -38.96 8.97
CA PHE A 374 7.10 -39.34 8.81
C PHE A 374 7.35 -40.70 8.12
N SER A 375 6.30 -41.42 7.70
CA SER A 375 6.40 -42.73 7.04
C SER A 375 6.20 -42.68 5.52
N LYS A 376 5.66 -41.60 4.97
CA LYS A 376 5.27 -41.49 3.56
C LYS A 376 5.43 -40.06 3.07
N GLY A 377 5.60 -39.90 1.76
CA GLY A 377 5.64 -38.57 1.14
C GLY A 377 7.05 -38.00 1.12
N TYR A 378 7.13 -36.68 1.25
CA TYR A 378 8.38 -35.94 1.30
C TYR A 378 8.80 -35.68 2.73
N ASP A 379 10.10 -35.56 2.97
CA ASP A 379 10.59 -35.20 4.29
C ASP A 379 10.72 -33.67 4.42
N GLY A 380 10.74 -33.14 5.64
CA GLY A 380 11.02 -31.72 5.89
C GLY A 380 12.34 -31.22 5.28
N LYS A 381 13.38 -32.07 5.16
CA LYS A 381 14.62 -31.68 4.45
C LYS A 381 14.38 -31.32 2.98
N ASP A 382 13.45 -32.00 2.31
CA ASP A 382 13.13 -31.74 0.89
C ASP A 382 12.48 -30.37 0.77
N VAL A 383 11.64 -30.01 1.75
CA VAL A 383 11.06 -28.67 1.89
C VAL A 383 12.14 -27.62 2.11
N VAL A 384 13.11 -27.84 3.00
CA VAL A 384 14.22 -26.90 3.21
C VAL A 384 15.04 -26.69 1.93
N VAL A 385 15.34 -27.76 1.19
CA VAL A 385 16.09 -27.67 -0.07
C VAL A 385 15.33 -26.89 -1.13
N GLN A 386 14.02 -27.09 -1.24
CA GLN A 386 13.20 -26.29 -2.18
C GLN A 386 13.09 -24.84 -1.72
N ASN A 387 12.85 -24.56 -0.44
CA ASN A 387 12.87 -23.20 0.12
C ASN A 387 14.18 -22.48 -0.22
N LEU A 388 15.33 -23.13 0.03
CA LEU A 388 16.66 -22.62 -0.33
C LEU A 388 16.77 -22.30 -1.83
N ARG A 389 16.28 -23.20 -2.69
CA ARG A 389 16.24 -22.99 -4.14
C ARG A 389 15.41 -21.78 -4.51
N GLN A 390 14.22 -21.59 -3.92
CA GLN A 390 13.36 -20.45 -4.25
C GLN A 390 13.99 -19.12 -3.80
N VAL A 391 14.66 -19.07 -2.63
CA VAL A 391 15.45 -17.90 -2.19
C VAL A 391 16.59 -17.61 -3.16
N CYS A 392 17.31 -18.65 -3.60
CA CYS A 392 18.40 -18.50 -4.57
C CYS A 392 17.92 -18.04 -5.95
N VAL A 393 16.75 -18.49 -6.41
CA VAL A 393 16.09 -17.96 -7.61
C VAL A 393 15.86 -16.46 -7.47
N TYR A 394 15.31 -16.00 -6.35
CA TYR A 394 15.12 -14.56 -6.11
C TYR A 394 16.45 -13.80 -6.08
N LYS A 395 17.47 -14.31 -5.37
CA LYS A 395 18.78 -13.63 -5.27
C LYS A 395 19.43 -13.46 -6.65
N VAL A 396 19.49 -14.53 -7.45
CA VAL A 396 20.06 -14.48 -8.81
C VAL A 396 19.22 -13.56 -9.71
N ALA A 397 17.89 -13.64 -9.65
CA ALA A 397 17.03 -12.76 -10.44
C ALA A 397 17.20 -11.28 -10.05
N LYS A 398 17.38 -10.98 -8.77
CA LYS A 398 17.66 -9.63 -8.24
C LYS A 398 19.01 -9.09 -8.71
N GLU A 399 20.07 -9.90 -8.72
CA GLU A 399 21.39 -9.52 -9.25
C GLU A 399 21.32 -9.12 -10.74
N HIS A 400 20.41 -9.74 -11.50
CA HIS A 400 20.13 -9.39 -12.89
C HIS A 400 19.09 -8.26 -13.08
N GLY A 401 18.68 -7.59 -11.99
CA GLY A 401 17.71 -6.49 -12.04
C GLY A 401 16.27 -6.90 -12.38
N LYS A 402 15.91 -8.18 -12.17
CA LYS A 402 14.58 -8.74 -12.46
C LYS A 402 13.99 -9.52 -11.26
N PRO A 403 13.95 -8.95 -10.04
CA PRO A 403 13.49 -9.65 -8.83
C PRO A 403 12.07 -10.24 -8.97
N TRP A 404 11.21 -9.59 -9.77
CA TRP A 404 9.83 -10.00 -10.01
C TRP A 404 9.68 -11.36 -10.73
N LEU A 405 10.76 -11.92 -11.30
CA LEU A 405 10.77 -13.28 -11.86
C LEU A 405 10.58 -14.36 -10.79
N TRP A 406 10.81 -14.04 -9.52
CA TRP A 406 10.48 -14.96 -8.43
C TRP A 406 8.99 -15.33 -8.44
N TRP A 407 8.08 -14.35 -8.68
CA TRP A 407 6.64 -14.61 -8.78
C TRP A 407 6.29 -15.56 -9.93
N ASP A 408 7.00 -15.45 -11.06
CA ASP A 408 6.85 -16.38 -12.18
C ASP A 408 7.29 -17.78 -11.77
N TYR A 409 8.46 -17.90 -11.16
CA TYR A 409 9.02 -19.17 -10.71
C TYR A 409 8.13 -19.90 -9.70
N VAL A 410 7.73 -19.25 -8.61
CA VAL A 410 6.94 -19.92 -7.56
C VAL A 410 5.55 -20.32 -8.03
N THR A 411 4.95 -19.52 -8.92
CA THR A 411 3.66 -19.83 -9.53
C THR A 411 3.75 -21.04 -10.45
N ASP A 412 4.76 -21.07 -11.33
CA ASP A 412 4.96 -22.17 -12.27
C ASP A 412 5.41 -23.45 -11.55
N PHE A 413 6.23 -23.31 -10.50
CA PHE A 413 6.65 -24.42 -9.65
C PHE A 413 5.45 -25.08 -8.95
N ALA A 414 4.56 -24.29 -8.33
CA ALA A 414 3.36 -24.82 -7.68
C ALA A 414 2.41 -25.55 -8.64
N ILE A 415 2.45 -25.23 -9.94
CA ILE A 415 1.64 -25.89 -10.97
C ILE A 415 2.32 -27.14 -11.52
N ARG A 416 3.64 -27.07 -11.75
CA ARG A 416 4.38 -28.09 -12.52
C ARG A 416 5.05 -29.14 -11.63
N CYS A 417 5.33 -28.80 -10.38
CA CYS A 417 6.09 -29.63 -9.44
C CYS A 417 5.30 -30.02 -8.16
N PRO A 418 4.02 -30.45 -8.25
CA PRO A 418 3.22 -30.74 -7.07
C PRO A 418 3.73 -31.98 -6.30
N MET A 419 3.68 -31.93 -4.97
CA MET A 419 4.05 -33.07 -4.12
C MET A 419 3.11 -34.28 -4.34
N LYS A 420 1.80 -34.03 -4.44
CA LYS A 420 0.75 -34.99 -4.83
C LYS A 420 1.10 -35.88 -6.02
N GLU A 421 1.79 -35.34 -7.03
CA GLU A 421 2.21 -36.10 -8.23
C GLU A 421 3.65 -36.62 -8.16
N LYS A 422 4.29 -36.51 -6.99
CA LYS A 422 5.69 -36.85 -6.76
C LYS A 422 6.67 -36.10 -7.68
N LYS A 423 6.37 -34.84 -7.98
CA LYS A 423 7.20 -33.99 -8.85
C LYS A 423 7.98 -32.91 -8.09
N TYR A 424 7.97 -32.95 -6.76
CA TYR A 424 8.68 -32.01 -5.90
C TYR A 424 10.19 -32.32 -5.83
N THR A 425 10.85 -32.31 -6.98
CA THR A 425 12.25 -32.74 -7.14
C THR A 425 13.12 -31.61 -7.69
N LYS A 426 14.45 -31.83 -7.69
CA LYS A 426 15.41 -30.91 -8.32
C LYS A 426 15.15 -30.78 -9.81
N GLU A 427 14.92 -31.89 -10.50
CA GLU A 427 14.78 -31.94 -11.96
C GLU A 427 13.57 -31.13 -12.43
N CYS A 428 12.45 -31.22 -11.68
CA CYS A 428 11.27 -30.42 -11.99
C CYS A 428 11.55 -28.93 -11.80
N ALA A 429 12.15 -28.55 -10.67
CA ALA A 429 12.52 -27.16 -10.37
C ALA A 429 13.47 -26.59 -11.44
N ASP A 430 14.49 -27.36 -11.84
CA ASP A 430 15.44 -26.98 -12.87
C ASP A 430 14.76 -26.80 -14.23
N GLY A 431 13.72 -27.59 -14.54
CA GLY A 431 12.87 -27.41 -15.71
C GLY A 431 12.13 -26.06 -15.71
N VAL A 432 11.61 -25.64 -14.56
CA VAL A 432 10.96 -24.33 -14.41
C VAL A 432 11.97 -23.19 -14.57
N ILE A 433 13.11 -23.26 -13.88
CA ILE A 433 14.21 -22.29 -13.95
C ILE A 433 14.64 -22.05 -15.41
N LYS A 434 14.86 -23.14 -16.16
CA LYS A 434 15.25 -23.07 -17.58
C LYS A 434 14.17 -22.43 -18.44
N SER A 435 12.90 -22.75 -18.20
CA SER A 435 11.79 -22.17 -18.96
C SER A 435 11.63 -20.65 -18.76
N LEU A 436 12.12 -20.12 -17.63
CA LEU A 436 12.14 -18.68 -17.34
C LEU A 436 13.43 -17.98 -17.79
N GLY A 437 14.37 -18.71 -18.39
CA GLY A 437 15.64 -18.16 -18.86
C GLY A 437 16.60 -17.72 -17.75
N LEU A 438 16.46 -18.29 -16.54
CA LEU A 438 17.35 -18.03 -15.41
C LEU A 438 18.62 -18.91 -15.47
N ASP A 439 19.74 -18.39 -14.96
CA ASP A 439 20.99 -19.16 -14.90
C ASP A 439 20.93 -20.22 -13.79
N HIS A 440 20.56 -21.42 -14.20
CA HIS A 440 20.57 -22.62 -13.36
C HIS A 440 21.92 -22.85 -12.65
N LYS A 441 23.07 -22.56 -13.29
CA LYS A 441 24.38 -22.79 -12.65
C LYS A 441 24.65 -21.78 -11.53
N ALA A 442 24.25 -20.52 -11.73
CA ALA A 442 24.34 -19.52 -10.67
C ALA A 442 23.44 -19.87 -9.48
N ILE A 443 22.25 -20.42 -9.74
CA ILE A 443 21.32 -20.89 -8.70
C ILE A 443 21.90 -22.08 -7.94
N ASP A 444 22.41 -23.11 -8.63
CA ASP A 444 23.08 -24.25 -7.98
C ASP A 444 24.27 -23.81 -7.14
N LYS A 445 25.05 -22.82 -7.61
CA LYS A 445 26.15 -22.22 -6.84
C LYS A 445 25.66 -21.51 -5.58
N CYS A 446 24.52 -20.82 -5.64
CA CYS A 446 23.91 -20.16 -4.49
C CYS A 446 23.41 -21.17 -3.45
N ILE A 447 22.80 -22.29 -3.89
CA ILE A 447 22.32 -23.36 -3.01
C ILE A 447 23.51 -24.01 -2.28
N GLY A 448 24.59 -24.30 -3.02
CA GLY A 448 25.75 -24.99 -2.49
C GLY A 448 25.46 -26.46 -2.17
N ASP A 449 26.19 -27.00 -1.19
CA ASP A 449 26.01 -28.38 -0.72
C ASP A 449 25.08 -28.39 0.51
N PRO A 450 23.84 -28.91 0.39
CA PRO A 450 22.90 -28.98 1.50
C PRO A 450 23.26 -30.05 2.54
N ASP A 451 24.06 -31.05 2.17
CA ASP A 451 24.44 -32.14 3.08
C ASP A 451 25.72 -31.81 3.87
N ALA A 452 26.41 -30.72 3.50
CA ALA A 452 27.63 -30.30 4.19
C ALA A 452 27.35 -29.92 5.66
N ASP A 453 28.18 -30.44 6.56
CA ASP A 453 28.18 -30.05 7.97
C ASP A 453 28.88 -28.69 8.18
N LYS A 454 28.32 -27.64 7.56
CA LYS A 454 28.74 -26.25 7.70
C LYS A 454 27.54 -25.32 7.64
N GLU A 455 27.73 -24.09 8.05
CA GLU A 455 26.71 -23.05 7.90
C GLU A 455 26.41 -22.77 6.41
N ASN A 456 25.12 -22.66 6.07
CA ASN A 456 24.70 -22.20 4.75
C ASN A 456 24.41 -20.68 4.84
N PRO A 457 25.15 -19.81 4.15
CA PRO A 457 25.01 -18.36 4.31
C PRO A 457 23.63 -17.84 3.89
N VAL A 458 22.93 -18.53 2.98
CA VAL A 458 21.58 -18.14 2.56
C VAL A 458 20.59 -18.45 3.67
N LEU A 459 20.57 -19.67 4.18
CA LEU A 459 19.64 -20.08 5.24
C LEU A 459 19.95 -19.42 6.58
N LYS A 460 21.23 -19.14 6.86
CA LYS A 460 21.62 -18.34 8.02
C LYS A 460 21.03 -16.94 7.95
N ALA A 461 21.10 -16.30 6.78
CA ALA A 461 20.48 -15.00 6.57
C ALA A 461 18.94 -15.05 6.74
N GLU A 462 18.28 -16.14 6.36
CA GLU A 462 16.84 -16.33 6.63
C GLU A 462 16.55 -16.43 8.14
N GLN A 463 17.33 -17.21 8.89
CA GLN A 463 17.18 -17.29 10.36
C GLN A 463 17.41 -15.94 11.04
N ASP A 464 18.44 -15.21 10.62
CA ASP A 464 18.76 -13.89 11.16
C ASP A 464 17.69 -12.85 10.78
N ALA A 465 17.11 -12.96 9.58
CA ALA A 465 16.01 -12.13 9.13
C ALA A 465 14.69 -12.49 9.82
N GLN A 466 14.51 -13.73 10.29
CA GLN A 466 13.31 -14.19 11.01
C GLN A 466 13.23 -13.54 12.39
N ILE A 467 14.38 -13.33 13.04
CA ILE A 467 14.49 -12.63 14.32
C ILE A 467 14.18 -11.14 14.12
N GLY A 468 13.12 -10.68 14.77
CA GLY A 468 12.63 -9.31 14.72
C GLY A 468 13.62 -8.29 15.25
N LYS A 469 13.76 -7.16 14.55
CA LYS A 469 14.41 -5.95 15.10
C LYS A 469 13.37 -4.89 15.42
N GLY A 470 13.48 -4.27 16.59
CA GLY A 470 12.63 -3.15 17.00
C GLY A 470 11.15 -3.53 17.20
N SER A 471 10.25 -2.87 16.49
CA SER A 471 8.79 -3.00 16.63
C SER A 471 8.17 -4.16 15.85
N ARG A 472 8.89 -4.79 14.90
CA ARG A 472 8.36 -5.87 14.05
C ARG A 472 8.09 -7.16 14.84
N GLY A 473 8.95 -7.47 15.81
CA GLY A 473 8.99 -8.79 16.44
C GLY A 473 9.39 -9.92 15.49
N ASP A 474 9.51 -11.12 16.06
CA ASP A 474 9.86 -12.33 15.33
C ASP A 474 8.73 -12.79 14.43
N VAL A 475 9.08 -13.37 13.29
CA VAL A 475 8.12 -14.07 12.43
C VAL A 475 8.05 -15.53 12.88
N THR A 476 6.92 -15.91 13.48
CA THR A 476 6.69 -17.27 14.01
C THR A 476 5.48 -17.96 13.38
N ILE A 477 4.70 -17.24 12.59
CA ILE A 477 3.47 -17.71 11.96
C ILE A 477 3.64 -17.58 10.44
N LEU A 478 3.19 -18.57 9.69
CA LEU A 478 3.15 -18.53 8.23
C LEU A 478 1.71 -18.72 7.71
N PRO A 479 1.39 -18.20 6.52
CA PRO A 479 2.14 -17.16 5.82
C PRO A 479 2.05 -15.80 6.55
N THR A 480 3.10 -14.98 6.46
CA THR A 480 3.12 -13.62 7.06
C THR A 480 3.63 -12.61 6.04
N LEU A 481 2.93 -11.48 5.91
CA LEU A 481 3.43 -10.31 5.17
C LEU A 481 4.00 -9.31 6.16
N VAL A 482 5.11 -8.66 5.79
CA VAL A 482 5.64 -7.50 6.53
C VAL A 482 5.64 -6.32 5.57
N ILE A 483 5.11 -5.18 5.98
CA ILE A 483 5.06 -3.95 5.18
C ILE A 483 5.72 -2.84 6.00
N ASN A 484 6.77 -2.21 5.46
CA ASN A 484 7.59 -1.20 6.12
C ASN A 484 7.98 -1.60 7.56
N ASN A 485 8.47 -2.83 7.75
CA ASN A 485 8.88 -3.37 9.06
C ASN A 485 7.73 -3.53 10.10
N ARG A 486 6.47 -3.66 9.64
CA ARG A 486 5.29 -4.02 10.44
C ARG A 486 4.63 -5.29 9.91
N GLN A 487 4.20 -6.18 10.79
CA GLN A 487 3.52 -7.40 10.36
C GLN A 487 2.09 -7.05 9.92
N TYR A 488 1.74 -7.41 8.69
CA TYR A 488 0.37 -7.30 8.20
C TYR A 488 -0.53 -8.28 8.95
N ARG A 489 -1.69 -7.79 9.37
CA ARG A 489 -2.80 -8.57 9.92
C ARG A 489 -4.00 -8.48 9.00
N GLY A 490 -4.59 -9.62 8.69
CA GLY A 490 -5.78 -9.74 7.85
C GLY A 490 -5.69 -10.95 6.92
N LYS A 491 -6.76 -11.19 6.15
CA LYS A 491 -6.76 -12.24 5.12
C LYS A 491 -5.72 -11.95 4.05
N LEU A 492 -5.06 -13.00 3.53
CA LEU A 492 -4.25 -12.93 2.32
C LEU A 492 -5.13 -12.95 1.07
N ASP A 493 -5.63 -11.78 0.71
CA ASP A 493 -6.39 -11.54 -0.50
C ASP A 493 -5.71 -10.44 -1.33
N LYS A 494 -5.82 -10.51 -2.66
CA LYS A 494 -5.20 -9.55 -3.57
C LYS A 494 -5.60 -8.11 -3.23
N GLY A 495 -6.90 -7.84 -3.03
CA GLY A 495 -7.42 -6.50 -2.76
C GLY A 495 -7.01 -6.02 -1.37
N ALA A 496 -7.15 -6.87 -0.35
CA ALA A 496 -6.79 -6.53 1.02
C ALA A 496 -5.28 -6.22 1.18
N VAL A 497 -4.42 -7.04 0.58
CA VAL A 497 -2.97 -6.85 0.63
C VAL A 497 -2.53 -5.65 -0.21
N LEU A 498 -3.09 -5.47 -1.41
CA LEU A 498 -2.79 -4.29 -2.23
C LEU A 498 -3.20 -3.02 -1.50
N LYS A 499 -4.36 -3.01 -0.83
CA LYS A 499 -4.82 -1.90 0.01
C LYS A 499 -3.83 -1.61 1.15
N ALA A 500 -3.33 -2.64 1.82
CA ALA A 500 -2.32 -2.46 2.88
C ALA A 500 -0.99 -1.92 2.34
N ILE A 501 -0.51 -2.40 1.19
CA ILE A 501 0.70 -1.86 0.54
C ILE A 501 0.49 -0.41 0.12
N CYS A 502 -0.67 -0.08 -0.47
CA CYS A 502 -1.03 1.28 -0.83
C CYS A 502 -1.09 2.22 0.39
N ALA A 503 -1.60 1.72 1.52
CA ALA A 503 -1.55 2.43 2.79
C ALA A 503 -0.12 2.67 3.28
N GLY A 504 0.86 1.83 2.88
CA GLY A 504 2.28 1.99 3.21
C GLY A 504 2.96 3.19 2.54
N PHE A 505 2.37 3.79 1.51
CA PHE A 505 2.85 5.03 0.91
C PHE A 505 2.37 6.24 1.72
N ARG A 506 3.20 7.29 1.72
CA ARG A 506 2.80 8.60 2.25
C ARG A 506 1.61 9.13 1.45
N GLU A 507 0.70 9.81 2.14
CA GLU A 507 -0.46 10.43 1.51
C GLU A 507 -0.05 11.30 0.31
N THR A 508 -0.77 11.16 -0.80
CA THR A 508 -0.58 11.83 -2.11
C THR A 508 0.61 11.35 -2.96
N THR A 509 1.41 10.40 -2.46
CA THR A 509 2.54 9.79 -3.19
C THR A 509 2.21 8.41 -3.76
N GLU A 510 0.96 7.96 -3.59
CA GLU A 510 0.54 6.63 -3.99
C GLU A 510 0.56 6.45 -5.52
N PRO A 511 1.03 5.30 -6.04
CA PRO A 511 1.04 5.03 -7.47
C PRO A 511 -0.38 4.82 -8.01
N ALA A 512 -0.58 5.02 -9.31
CA ALA A 512 -1.90 4.89 -9.96
C ALA A 512 -2.58 3.52 -9.77
N VAL A 513 -1.82 2.45 -9.47
CA VAL A 513 -2.39 1.13 -9.14
C VAL A 513 -3.19 1.14 -7.83
N CYS A 514 -2.93 2.10 -6.94
CA CYS A 514 -3.69 2.32 -5.71
C CYS A 514 -5.00 3.09 -5.92
N LEU A 515 -5.20 3.67 -7.11
CA LEU A 515 -6.38 4.47 -7.45
C LEU A 515 -7.43 3.67 -8.23
N SER A 516 -7.27 2.34 -8.35
CA SER A 516 -8.26 1.48 -9.01
C SER A 516 -9.55 1.36 -8.20
N GLU A 517 -10.68 1.19 -8.89
CA GLU A 517 -12.02 1.04 -8.29
C GLU A 517 -12.12 -0.14 -7.30
N ASP A 518 -11.33 -1.20 -7.50
CA ASP A 518 -11.27 -2.35 -6.58
C ASP A 518 -10.66 -2.03 -5.20
N ILE A 519 -10.01 -0.87 -5.07
CA ILE A 519 -9.21 -0.49 -3.89
C ILE A 519 -9.80 0.72 -3.17
N GLN A 520 -10.25 1.71 -3.92
CA GLN A 520 -10.76 2.99 -3.40
C GLN A 520 -11.90 3.51 -4.28
N THR A 521 -12.71 4.43 -3.74
CA THR A 521 -13.80 5.08 -4.45
C THR A 521 -13.41 6.51 -4.83
N ASN A 522 -13.30 6.79 -6.13
CA ASN A 522 -12.90 8.12 -6.59
C ASN A 522 -14.00 9.16 -6.33
N GLU A 523 -13.84 9.96 -5.27
CA GLU A 523 -14.84 10.96 -4.90
C GLU A 523 -14.83 12.19 -5.82
N CYS A 524 -13.80 12.36 -6.66
CA CYS A 524 -13.77 13.44 -7.65
C CYS A 524 -14.76 13.24 -8.80
N LEU A 525 -15.26 12.02 -9.01
CA LEU A 525 -16.28 11.73 -10.04
C LEU A 525 -17.66 12.29 -9.65
N GLU A 526 -17.96 12.40 -8.36
CA GLU A 526 -19.24 12.91 -7.86
C GLU A 526 -19.11 14.34 -7.35
N ASN A 527 -19.82 15.30 -7.98
CA ASN A 527 -19.78 16.72 -7.61
C ASN A 527 -18.36 17.32 -7.50
N ASN A 528 -17.40 16.79 -8.26
CA ASN A 528 -15.98 17.16 -8.17
C ASN A 528 -15.41 17.01 -6.75
N GLY A 529 -15.93 16.05 -5.98
CA GLY A 529 -15.65 15.89 -4.57
C GLY A 529 -16.16 17.03 -3.68
N GLY A 530 -16.70 18.13 -4.22
CA GLY A 530 -16.85 19.39 -3.50
C GLY A 530 -15.57 20.22 -3.45
N CYS A 531 -14.62 19.96 -4.35
CA CYS A 531 -13.48 20.85 -4.61
C CYS A 531 -13.83 21.91 -5.66
N TRP A 532 -13.02 22.97 -5.69
CA TRP A 532 -13.12 24.03 -6.67
C TRP A 532 -12.94 23.47 -8.09
N GLN A 533 -13.75 23.98 -9.02
CA GLN A 533 -13.68 23.65 -10.44
C GLN A 533 -13.96 24.89 -11.28
N ASP A 534 -13.06 25.18 -12.22
CA ASP A 534 -13.36 26.06 -13.34
C ASP A 534 -14.00 25.24 -14.46
N LYS A 535 -15.34 25.35 -14.59
CA LYS A 535 -16.11 24.66 -15.62
C LYS A 535 -15.83 25.18 -17.04
N ALA A 536 -15.37 26.42 -17.19
CA ALA A 536 -15.10 27.01 -18.49
C ALA A 536 -13.75 26.53 -19.06
N ALA A 537 -12.75 26.36 -18.19
CA ALA A 537 -11.44 25.83 -18.57
C ALA A 537 -11.30 24.30 -18.36
N ASN A 538 -12.31 23.64 -17.80
CA ASN A 538 -12.27 22.24 -17.35
C ASN A 538 -11.07 21.94 -16.43
N ILE A 539 -10.82 22.84 -15.48
CA ILE A 539 -9.75 22.71 -14.49
C ILE A 539 -10.39 22.36 -13.16
N SER A 540 -9.85 21.35 -12.48
CA SER A 540 -10.32 20.92 -11.18
C SER A 540 -9.18 20.95 -10.16
N ALA A 541 -9.50 21.38 -8.94
CA ALA A 541 -8.65 21.22 -7.78
C ALA A 541 -8.82 19.85 -7.10
N CYS A 542 -9.77 19.02 -7.54
CA CYS A 542 -9.96 17.68 -6.97
C CYS A 542 -8.86 16.74 -7.46
N LYS A 543 -8.00 16.32 -6.53
CA LYS A 543 -7.03 15.25 -6.74
C LYS A 543 -7.50 14.02 -5.97
N ASP A 544 -7.77 12.96 -6.72
CA ASP A 544 -8.08 11.65 -6.17
C ASP A 544 -6.84 11.02 -5.52
N THR A 545 -7.03 10.32 -4.41
CA THR A 545 -5.98 9.73 -3.59
C THR A 545 -6.42 8.38 -3.04
N PHE A 546 -5.48 7.55 -2.59
CA PHE A 546 -5.83 6.27 -1.99
C PHE A 546 -6.68 6.40 -0.71
N ARG A 547 -6.54 7.51 0.01
CA ARG A 547 -7.26 7.81 1.26
C ARG A 547 -8.54 8.64 1.04
N GLY A 548 -9.00 8.74 -0.20
CA GLY A 548 -10.14 9.52 -0.63
C GLY A 548 -9.71 10.66 -1.55
N ARG A 549 -10.04 11.91 -1.24
CA ARG A 549 -9.66 13.05 -2.09
C ARG A 549 -8.97 14.18 -1.35
N VAL A 550 -8.15 14.93 -2.06
CA VAL A 550 -7.57 16.20 -1.62
C VAL A 550 -8.00 17.30 -2.58
N CYS A 551 -8.36 18.47 -2.03
CA CYS A 551 -8.53 19.67 -2.84
C CYS A 551 -7.22 20.45 -2.85
N GLU A 552 -6.52 20.47 -3.98
CA GLU A 552 -5.28 21.21 -4.16
C GLU A 552 -5.35 22.00 -5.47
N CYS A 553 -5.03 23.30 -5.41
CA CYS A 553 -5.04 24.13 -6.61
C CYS A 553 -4.01 23.61 -7.64
N PRO A 554 -4.44 23.32 -8.89
CA PRO A 554 -3.60 22.62 -9.84
C PRO A 554 -2.56 23.55 -10.48
N VAL A 555 -1.56 22.94 -11.13
CA VAL A 555 -0.66 23.63 -12.05
C VAL A 555 -1.03 23.22 -13.47
N VAL A 556 -1.55 24.15 -14.26
CA VAL A 556 -2.04 23.87 -15.62
C VAL A 556 -1.28 24.73 -16.61
N LYS A 557 -0.64 24.09 -17.60
CA LYS A 557 0.18 24.75 -18.63
C LYS A 557 1.27 25.70 -18.06
N GLY A 558 1.82 25.37 -16.88
CA GLY A 558 2.84 26.19 -16.22
C GLY A 558 2.28 27.31 -15.34
N VAL A 559 0.97 27.57 -15.37
CA VAL A 559 0.31 28.50 -14.44
C VAL A 559 -0.01 27.77 -13.15
N LYS A 560 0.61 28.22 -12.05
CA LYS A 560 0.31 27.74 -10.70
C LYS A 560 -0.90 28.49 -10.15
N PHE A 561 -1.95 27.75 -9.83
CA PHE A 561 -3.09 28.31 -9.09
C PHE A 561 -2.77 28.28 -7.59
N VAL A 562 -3.22 29.31 -6.87
CA VAL A 562 -3.04 29.47 -5.42
C VAL A 562 -4.41 29.75 -4.80
N GLY A 563 -4.69 29.13 -3.66
CA GLY A 563 -5.97 29.25 -2.98
C GLY A 563 -6.20 28.12 -1.98
N ASP A 564 -7.44 27.96 -1.54
CA ASP A 564 -7.84 26.93 -0.58
C ASP A 564 -8.14 25.57 -1.24
N GLY A 565 -8.29 25.52 -2.57
CA GLY A 565 -8.64 24.31 -3.32
C GLY A 565 -10.13 23.93 -3.23
N TYR A 566 -10.86 24.39 -2.23
CA TYR A 566 -12.27 24.05 -2.00
C TYR A 566 -13.21 25.03 -2.69
N THR A 567 -13.01 26.32 -2.46
CA THR A 567 -13.90 27.38 -2.94
C THR A 567 -13.19 28.37 -3.86
N HIS A 568 -11.85 28.44 -3.80
CA HIS A 568 -11.07 29.43 -4.50
C HIS A 568 -9.71 28.89 -4.93
N CYS A 569 -9.41 29.07 -6.23
CA CYS A 569 -8.08 28.93 -6.80
C CYS A 569 -7.88 30.03 -7.86
N GLU A 570 -6.79 30.79 -7.75
CA GLU A 570 -6.45 31.88 -8.67
C GLU A 570 -5.03 31.72 -9.20
N GLY A 571 -4.84 31.84 -10.52
CA GLY A 571 -3.54 31.66 -11.18
C GLY A 571 -2.99 32.95 -11.78
N SER A 572 -1.71 33.25 -11.57
CA SER A 572 -1.03 34.46 -12.06
C SER A 572 -0.76 34.52 -13.58
N GLY A 573 -1.46 33.69 -14.38
CA GLY A 573 -1.28 33.54 -15.83
C GLY A 573 -2.62 33.38 -16.56
N ARG A 574 -3.61 34.20 -16.16
CA ARG A 574 -5.02 34.07 -16.53
C ARG A 574 -5.26 33.95 -18.05
N CYS A 575 -4.49 34.64 -18.89
CA CYS A 575 -4.71 34.68 -20.34
C CYS A 575 -4.28 33.41 -21.10
N GLU A 576 -3.40 32.58 -20.55
CA GLU A 576 -2.99 31.31 -21.19
C GLU A 576 -4.07 30.22 -21.07
N ILE A 577 -4.98 30.41 -20.12
CA ILE A 577 -6.05 29.48 -19.79
C ILE A 577 -7.39 30.10 -20.16
N ASN A 578 -8.04 29.53 -21.18
CA ASN A 578 -9.34 30.00 -21.68
C ASN A 578 -9.41 31.53 -21.95
N ASN A 579 -8.29 32.15 -22.37
CA ASN A 579 -8.17 33.60 -22.57
C ASN A 579 -8.63 34.42 -21.36
N GLY A 580 -8.47 33.87 -20.16
CA GLY A 580 -8.93 34.45 -18.91
C GLY A 580 -10.44 34.66 -18.76
N GLY A 581 -11.25 34.03 -19.61
CA GLY A 581 -12.69 34.31 -19.70
C GLY A 581 -12.99 35.66 -20.36
N CYS A 582 -12.01 36.26 -21.04
CA CYS A 582 -12.17 37.49 -21.80
C CYS A 582 -12.52 37.20 -23.27
N TRP A 583 -13.19 38.15 -23.92
CA TRP A 583 -13.59 38.05 -25.31
C TRP A 583 -12.38 37.81 -26.23
N LYS A 584 -12.54 36.90 -27.20
CA LYS A 584 -11.57 36.60 -28.25
C LYS A 584 -12.31 36.24 -29.52
N GLU A 585 -11.99 36.91 -30.62
CA GLU A 585 -12.60 36.64 -31.91
C GLU A 585 -11.53 36.62 -33.01
N THR A 586 -11.74 35.79 -34.03
CA THR A 586 -10.88 35.72 -35.23
C THR A 586 -11.73 35.94 -36.46
N ARG A 587 -11.40 36.95 -37.25
CA ARG A 587 -12.09 37.29 -38.49
C ARG A 587 -11.06 37.67 -39.56
N HIS A 588 -11.23 37.15 -40.77
CA HIS A 588 -10.35 37.42 -41.91
C HIS A 588 -8.84 37.22 -41.62
N GLY A 589 -8.49 36.21 -40.81
CA GLY A 589 -7.08 35.86 -40.50
C GLY A 589 -6.40 36.73 -39.44
N ARG A 590 -7.10 37.70 -38.84
CA ARG A 590 -6.64 38.47 -37.67
C ARG A 590 -7.39 38.02 -36.42
N THR A 591 -6.67 37.87 -35.30
CA THR A 591 -7.24 37.48 -34.01
C THR A 591 -7.02 38.60 -33.01
N TYR A 592 -8.10 39.06 -32.38
CA TYR A 592 -8.04 40.05 -31.30
C TYR A 592 -8.50 39.39 -29.99
N SER A 593 -7.88 39.80 -28.88
CA SER A 593 -8.20 39.33 -27.54
C SER A 593 -8.32 40.51 -26.59
N ALA A 594 -9.30 40.44 -25.71
CA ALA A 594 -9.49 41.39 -24.63
C ALA A 594 -8.74 40.98 -23.34
N CYS A 595 -7.93 39.92 -23.35
CA CYS A 595 -7.23 39.47 -22.13
C CYS A 595 -5.94 40.24 -21.90
N THR A 596 -5.82 40.87 -20.74
CA THR A 596 -4.61 41.55 -20.25
C THR A 596 -4.24 41.02 -18.86
N ASN A 597 -3.02 41.31 -18.39
CA ASN A 597 -2.56 40.85 -17.06
C ASN A 597 -3.44 41.38 -15.91
N ASP A 598 -4.09 42.55 -16.08
CA ASP A 598 -4.95 43.20 -15.09
C ASP A 598 -6.46 42.87 -15.27
N GLY A 599 -6.81 41.97 -16.19
CA GLY A 599 -8.19 41.54 -16.44
C GLY A 599 -8.65 41.70 -17.89
N CYS A 600 -9.97 41.79 -18.11
CA CYS A 600 -10.55 41.89 -19.45
C CYS A 600 -10.72 43.36 -19.87
N LYS A 601 -10.01 43.75 -20.93
CA LYS A 601 -10.09 45.09 -21.55
C LYS A 601 -10.09 44.95 -23.06
N CYS A 602 -11.10 45.51 -23.75
CA CYS A 602 -11.14 45.48 -25.21
C CYS A 602 -9.87 46.10 -25.81
N PRO A 603 -9.30 45.48 -26.85
CA PRO A 603 -8.14 46.03 -27.55
C PRO A 603 -8.50 47.32 -28.29
N ASP A 604 -7.49 48.12 -28.63
CA ASP A 604 -7.69 49.38 -29.36
C ASP A 604 -8.46 49.14 -30.68
N GLY A 605 -9.39 50.05 -30.99
CA GLY A 605 -10.34 49.90 -32.11
C GLY A 605 -11.63 49.15 -31.75
N PHE A 606 -11.77 48.68 -30.51
CA PHE A 606 -12.99 48.04 -30.02
C PHE A 606 -13.51 48.70 -28.74
N LYS A 607 -14.83 48.69 -28.55
CA LYS A 607 -15.53 49.16 -27.33
C LYS A 607 -16.38 48.06 -26.73
N GLY A 608 -16.45 47.99 -25.40
CA GLY A 608 -17.26 47.01 -24.69
C GLY A 608 -16.75 46.66 -23.30
N ASP A 609 -17.31 45.60 -22.71
CA ASP A 609 -16.99 45.14 -21.36
C ASP A 609 -15.73 44.25 -21.29
N GLY A 610 -15.19 43.84 -22.45
CA GLY A 610 -14.02 42.96 -22.54
C GLY A 610 -14.29 41.49 -22.17
N VAL A 611 -15.41 41.19 -21.52
CA VAL A 611 -15.74 39.85 -21.00
C VAL A 611 -16.62 39.10 -21.99
N HIS A 612 -17.73 39.71 -22.42
CA HIS A 612 -18.71 39.06 -23.29
C HIS A 612 -18.73 39.65 -24.69
N LYS A 613 -18.39 40.93 -24.84
CA LYS A 613 -18.51 41.61 -26.13
C LYS A 613 -17.49 42.75 -26.27
N CYS A 614 -16.74 42.71 -27.36
CA CYS A 614 -16.02 43.86 -27.90
C CYS A 614 -16.54 44.15 -29.30
N GLU A 615 -17.18 45.31 -29.47
CA GLU A 615 -17.70 45.77 -30.75
C GLU A 615 -16.68 46.66 -31.45
N ASP A 616 -16.53 46.46 -32.75
CA ASP A 616 -15.72 47.30 -33.63
C ASP A 616 -16.18 48.76 -33.54
N ILE A 617 -15.26 49.67 -33.31
CA ILE A 617 -15.52 51.11 -33.38
C ILE A 617 -15.44 51.50 -34.84
N ASP A 618 -16.51 52.08 -35.40
CA ASP A 618 -16.44 52.63 -36.76
C ASP A 618 -15.89 54.06 -36.67
N GLU A 619 -14.55 54.19 -36.70
CA GLU A 619 -13.89 55.49 -36.55
C GLU A 619 -14.24 56.46 -37.69
N CYS A 620 -14.65 55.95 -38.86
CA CYS A 620 -15.12 56.76 -39.98
C CYS A 620 -16.48 57.40 -39.69
N LYS A 621 -17.40 56.65 -39.10
CA LYS A 621 -18.74 57.13 -38.77
C LYS A 621 -18.75 58.01 -37.53
N GLU A 622 -17.95 57.66 -36.52
CA GLU A 622 -17.79 58.45 -35.30
C GLU A 622 -16.92 59.70 -35.52
N ARG A 623 -16.30 59.83 -36.70
CA ARG A 623 -15.39 60.92 -37.10
C ARG A 623 -14.24 61.10 -36.12
N THR A 624 -13.81 60.04 -35.46
CA THR A 624 -12.68 60.06 -34.51
C THR A 624 -11.34 59.92 -35.23
N ALA A 625 -11.34 59.51 -36.51
CA ALA A 625 -10.16 59.44 -37.37
C ALA A 625 -10.47 59.90 -38.82
N CYS A 626 -9.41 60.18 -39.61
CA CYS A 626 -9.48 60.64 -41.00
C CYS A 626 -10.30 61.94 -41.20
N GLN A 627 -10.07 62.96 -40.38
CA GLN A 627 -10.81 64.23 -40.41
C GLN A 627 -10.34 65.22 -41.50
N CYS A 628 -9.26 64.92 -42.22
CA CYS A 628 -8.75 65.75 -43.32
C CYS A 628 -9.74 65.89 -44.49
N LYS A 629 -9.80 67.09 -45.08
CA LYS A 629 -10.74 67.46 -46.15
C LYS A 629 -10.66 66.58 -47.42
N GLU A 630 -9.52 65.96 -47.70
CA GLU A 630 -9.28 65.18 -48.93
C GLU A 630 -9.12 63.67 -48.68
N CYS A 631 -9.44 63.23 -47.46
CA CYS A 631 -9.26 61.87 -47.00
C CYS A 631 -10.52 61.02 -47.22
N LYS A 632 -10.32 59.81 -47.72
CA LYS A 632 -11.32 58.75 -47.80
C LYS A 632 -11.08 57.79 -46.66
N CYS A 633 -12.03 57.70 -45.75
CA CYS A 633 -12.01 56.75 -44.64
C CYS A 633 -12.72 55.46 -45.05
N LYS A 634 -12.11 54.33 -44.75
CA LYS A 634 -12.71 53.00 -44.88
C LYS A 634 -12.53 52.25 -43.57
N ASN A 635 -13.64 51.97 -42.89
CA ASN A 635 -13.59 51.19 -41.67
C ASN A 635 -13.20 49.73 -41.97
N THR A 636 -12.39 49.14 -41.10
CA THR A 636 -11.98 47.73 -41.15
C THR A 636 -12.16 47.09 -39.78
N TRP A 637 -12.25 45.77 -39.72
CA TRP A 637 -12.50 45.14 -38.42
C TRP A 637 -11.26 45.23 -37.50
N GLY A 638 -11.39 45.99 -36.42
CA GLY A 638 -10.38 46.37 -35.43
C GLY A 638 -9.47 47.52 -35.84
N SER A 639 -9.75 48.23 -36.94
CA SER A 639 -8.91 49.34 -37.43
C SER A 639 -9.59 50.15 -38.54
N TYR A 640 -8.94 51.18 -39.07
CA TYR A 640 -9.44 51.92 -40.22
C TYR A 640 -8.32 52.19 -41.24
N GLU A 641 -8.70 52.32 -42.51
CA GLU A 641 -7.82 52.73 -43.60
C GLU A 641 -8.21 54.15 -44.05
N CYS A 642 -7.33 55.12 -43.84
CA CYS A 642 -7.44 56.43 -44.48
C CYS A 642 -6.59 56.45 -45.76
N GLY A 643 -7.19 56.88 -46.87
CA GLY A 643 -6.49 57.15 -48.12
C GLY A 643 -6.64 58.61 -48.54
N CYS A 644 -5.60 59.20 -49.10
CA CYS A 644 -5.68 60.53 -49.71
C CYS A 644 -6.08 60.43 -51.18
N SER A 645 -6.88 61.39 -51.64
CA SER A 645 -7.25 61.48 -53.05
C SER A 645 -6.05 61.94 -53.89
N GLY A 646 -5.85 61.40 -55.10
CA GLY A 646 -4.88 61.94 -56.07
C GLY A 646 -3.40 61.54 -55.92
N GLY A 647 -3.08 60.38 -55.33
CA GLY A 647 -1.70 59.87 -55.26
C GLY A 647 -0.83 60.48 -54.15
N LEU A 648 -1.43 61.25 -53.26
CA LEU A 648 -0.83 61.81 -52.04
C LEU A 648 -0.67 60.71 -50.96
N LEU A 649 0.34 60.82 -50.09
CA LEU A 649 0.55 59.91 -48.96
C LEU A 649 -0.15 60.44 -47.70
N TYR A 650 -0.88 59.57 -47.02
CA TYR A 650 -1.57 59.88 -45.76
C TYR A 650 -0.60 59.72 -44.57
N MET A 651 -0.48 60.74 -43.71
CA MET A 651 0.29 60.66 -42.46
C MET A 651 -0.65 60.56 -41.25
N LYS A 652 -0.57 59.43 -40.52
CA LYS A 652 -1.46 59.10 -39.40
C LYS A 652 -1.29 59.99 -38.16
N GLU A 653 -0.07 60.44 -37.83
CA GLU A 653 0.20 61.26 -36.62
C GLU A 653 -0.37 62.69 -36.69
N HIS A 654 -0.49 63.25 -37.89
CA HIS A 654 -0.95 64.62 -38.12
C HIS A 654 -2.23 64.71 -38.94
N ASP A 655 -2.88 63.57 -39.21
CA ASP A 655 -4.11 63.44 -39.99
C ASP A 655 -4.14 64.33 -41.26
N THR A 656 -3.06 64.26 -42.05
CA THR A 656 -2.81 65.14 -43.21
C THR A 656 -2.28 64.39 -44.42
N CYS A 657 -2.58 64.92 -45.62
CA CYS A 657 -2.12 64.39 -46.91
C CYS A 657 -0.93 65.20 -47.42
N ILE A 658 0.16 64.53 -47.77
CA ILE A 658 1.39 65.18 -48.27
C ILE A 658 1.67 64.75 -49.71
N SER A 659 2.09 65.70 -50.55
CA SER A 659 2.51 65.43 -51.93
C SER A 659 3.82 64.66 -51.99
N LYS A 660 3.84 63.59 -52.79
CA LYS A 660 5.08 62.95 -53.27
C LYS A 660 5.79 63.91 -54.24
N ASN A 661 6.48 64.92 -53.71
CA ASN A 661 7.57 65.63 -54.38
C ASN A 661 8.26 66.52 -53.34
N ALA A 662 9.21 65.93 -52.62
CA ALA A 662 10.24 66.66 -51.91
C ALA A 662 11.57 66.01 -52.27
N ALA A 663 12.12 66.43 -53.42
CA ALA A 663 13.53 66.24 -53.70
C ALA A 663 14.30 67.12 -52.70
N THR A 664 14.90 66.49 -51.70
CA THR A 664 15.87 67.13 -50.82
C THR A 664 17.24 66.61 -51.24
N GLU A 665 18.01 67.46 -51.92
CA GLU A 665 19.45 67.28 -52.09
C GLU A 665 20.09 67.37 -50.70
N VAL A 666 20.42 66.22 -50.12
CA VAL A 666 21.18 66.13 -48.88
C VAL A 666 22.66 66.17 -49.25
N GLY A 667 23.29 67.32 -49.03
CA GLY A 667 24.73 67.49 -49.22
C GLY A 667 25.52 66.42 -48.45
N TRP A 668 26.44 65.75 -49.15
CA TRP A 668 27.19 64.58 -48.72
C TRP A 668 28.10 64.77 -47.49
N ASN A 669 28.14 65.97 -46.88
CA ASN A 669 29.01 66.31 -45.75
C ASN A 669 28.43 65.98 -44.36
N PHE A 670 27.12 65.74 -44.23
CA PHE A 670 26.52 65.44 -42.92
C PHE A 670 26.66 63.96 -42.52
N LEU A 671 26.77 63.05 -43.50
CA LEU A 671 26.93 61.61 -43.27
C LEU A 671 28.31 61.25 -42.71
N TRP A 672 29.37 61.99 -43.06
CA TRP A 672 30.71 61.73 -42.54
C TRP A 672 30.87 62.09 -41.06
N VAL A 673 30.20 63.15 -40.58
CA VAL A 673 30.25 63.56 -39.16
C VAL A 673 29.54 62.53 -38.27
N ILE A 674 28.41 61.98 -38.73
CA ILE A 674 27.68 60.93 -38.03
C ILE A 674 28.46 59.60 -38.07
N PHE A 675 29.08 59.26 -39.21
CA PHE A 675 29.89 58.06 -39.34
C PHE A 675 31.13 58.08 -38.42
N PHE A 676 31.87 59.19 -38.35
CA PHE A 676 32.99 59.32 -37.43
C PHE A 676 32.54 59.38 -35.96
N GLY A 677 31.40 60.00 -35.65
CA GLY A 677 30.82 60.01 -34.31
C GLY A 677 30.44 58.60 -33.80
N LEU A 678 29.85 57.77 -34.67
CA LEU A 678 29.49 56.40 -34.34
C LEU A 678 30.71 55.47 -34.19
N VAL A 679 31.79 55.70 -34.96
CA VAL A 679 33.05 54.97 -34.82
C VAL A 679 33.73 55.28 -33.48
N VAL A 680 33.75 56.55 -33.05
CA VAL A 680 34.31 56.94 -31.73
C VAL A 680 33.48 56.38 -30.57
N ALA A 681 32.15 56.41 -30.67
CA ALA A 681 31.26 55.82 -29.67
C ALA A 681 31.40 54.28 -29.60
N GLY A 682 31.60 53.62 -30.75
CA GLY A 682 31.86 52.18 -30.83
C GLY A 682 33.18 51.76 -30.19
N ILE A 683 34.25 52.53 -30.38
CA ILE A 683 35.56 52.27 -29.77
C ILE A 683 35.49 52.46 -28.24
N ALA A 684 34.81 53.49 -27.75
CA ALA A 684 34.60 53.72 -26.32
C ALA A 684 33.75 52.60 -25.67
N GLY A 685 32.68 52.15 -26.35
CA GLY A 685 31.85 51.03 -25.90
C GLY A 685 32.60 49.70 -25.87
N TYR A 686 33.45 49.42 -26.87
CA TYR A 686 34.27 48.21 -26.93
C TYR A 686 35.36 48.20 -25.84
N ALA A 687 35.95 49.36 -25.50
CA ALA A 687 36.89 49.48 -24.39
C ALA A 687 36.23 49.20 -23.03
N VAL A 688 35.01 49.71 -22.80
CA VAL A 688 34.23 49.46 -21.56
C VAL A 688 33.79 47.99 -21.48
N TYR A 689 33.36 47.38 -22.58
CA TYR A 689 33.01 45.96 -22.66
C TYR A 689 34.22 45.07 -22.32
N LYS A 690 35.40 45.37 -22.88
CA LYS A 690 36.64 44.62 -22.63
C LYS A 690 37.19 44.83 -21.22
N TYR A 691 36.96 46.00 -20.61
CA TYR A 691 37.30 46.26 -19.20
C TYR A 691 36.35 45.54 -18.22
N ARG A 692 35.05 45.43 -18.56
CA ARG A 692 34.04 44.77 -17.71
C ARG A 692 34.14 43.25 -17.71
N ILE A 693 34.54 42.62 -18.82
CA ILE A 693 34.77 41.17 -18.90
C ILE A 693 36.08 40.74 -18.21
N ARG A 694 37.10 41.60 -18.16
CA ARG A 694 38.35 41.33 -17.41
C ARG A 694 38.20 41.38 -15.89
N ARG A 695 37.07 41.86 -15.37
CA ARG A 695 36.76 41.90 -13.93
C ARG A 695 35.81 40.78 -13.47
N TYR A 696 35.41 39.88 -14.38
CA TYR A 696 34.46 38.79 -14.10
C TYR A 696 35.05 37.39 -14.22
N MET A 697 36.38 37.27 -14.19
CA MET A 697 37.06 35.99 -14.03
C MET A 697 38.39 36.20 -13.30
N ASP A 698 38.28 36.32 -11.97
CA ASP A 698 39.27 35.79 -11.02
C ASP A 698 38.62 35.69 -9.63
N SER A 699 37.78 34.65 -9.45
CA SER A 699 37.66 33.85 -8.22
C SER A 699 36.58 32.80 -8.42
N GLU A 700 37.05 31.60 -8.74
CA GLU A 700 36.33 30.35 -8.81
C GLU A 700 35.56 29.98 -7.52
N ILE A 701 34.38 29.39 -7.72
CA ILE A 701 33.94 28.11 -7.13
C ILE A 701 33.91 28.01 -5.60
N ARG A 702 32.72 28.24 -5.01
CA ARG A 702 32.03 27.36 -4.04
C ARG A 702 30.84 28.08 -3.41
N ALA A 703 29.61 27.82 -3.87
CA ALA A 703 28.40 28.18 -3.09
C ALA A 703 27.10 27.44 -3.46
N ILE A 704 27.13 26.26 -4.09
CA ILE A 704 25.92 25.40 -4.23
C ILE A 704 26.21 23.93 -3.85
N MET A 705 27.08 23.70 -2.86
CA MET A 705 27.18 22.41 -2.15
C MET A 705 27.60 22.67 -0.70
N ALA A 706 26.63 23.02 0.13
CA ALA A 706 26.78 23.03 1.58
C ALA A 706 25.42 22.74 2.25
N GLN A 707 24.84 21.59 1.91
CA GLN A 707 23.68 21.04 2.62
C GLN A 707 23.84 19.54 2.92
N TYR A 708 25.10 19.07 3.04
CA TYR A 708 25.42 17.73 3.55
C TYR A 708 26.57 17.82 4.56
N MET A 709 26.16 17.83 5.82
CA MET A 709 26.86 17.49 7.06
C MET A 709 27.94 18.41 7.69
N PRO A 710 27.91 18.50 9.05
CA PRO A 710 28.70 19.39 9.88
C PRO A 710 29.93 18.71 10.47
N LEU A 711 30.95 19.48 10.83
CA LEU A 711 31.91 19.12 11.88
C LEU A 711 32.42 20.40 12.56
N ASP A 712 32.29 20.41 13.88
CA ASP A 712 32.89 21.39 14.80
C ASP A 712 34.40 21.48 14.60
N ASN A 713 35.00 22.67 14.71
CA ASN A 713 35.72 23.07 15.92
C ASN A 713 36.52 24.37 15.71
N GLN A 714 36.51 25.15 16.80
CA GLN A 714 37.61 25.95 17.33
C GLN A 714 38.12 27.17 16.56
N GLY A 715 38.16 28.27 17.29
CA GLY A 715 39.36 29.09 17.31
C GLY A 715 39.07 30.58 17.36
N GLU A 716 38.83 31.06 18.57
CA GLU A 716 39.02 32.45 18.97
C GLU A 716 40.31 33.04 18.38
N VAL A 717 40.29 34.31 17.99
CA VAL A 717 40.85 35.41 18.80
C VAL A 717 40.48 36.75 18.15
N PRO A 718 39.94 37.72 18.93
CA PRO A 718 39.72 39.10 18.53
C PRO A 718 40.98 39.93 18.78
N ASN A 719 41.21 41.02 18.04
CA ASN A 719 41.32 42.35 18.67
C ASN A 719 41.61 43.52 17.71
N HIS A 720 40.76 44.54 17.89
CA HIS A 720 41.09 45.92 18.21
C HIS A 720 41.87 46.83 17.23
N SER A 721 41.09 47.82 16.75
CA SER A 721 41.25 49.28 17.02
C SER A 721 42.45 50.01 16.38
N HIS A 722 42.38 51.28 15.97
CA HIS A 722 41.73 52.43 16.62
C HIS A 722 41.43 53.54 15.60
N HIS A 723 40.27 54.18 15.77
CA HIS A 723 39.95 55.63 15.77
C HIS A 723 40.70 56.66 14.90
N ILE A 724 39.90 57.62 14.39
CA ILE A 724 39.98 59.11 14.43
C ILE A 724 39.08 59.60 13.26
N GLU A 725 38.16 60.55 13.36
CA GLU A 725 38.22 61.89 13.97
C GLU A 725 36.81 62.51 14.13
N LEU A 726 36.73 63.48 15.06
CA LEU A 726 35.81 64.61 15.21
C LEU A 726 34.37 64.57 14.65
#